data_AF-A0A3P8SJC5-F1
#
_entry.id   AF-A0A3P8SJC5-F1
#
_cell.length_a   1.000
_cell.length_b   1.000
_cell.length_c   1.000
_cell.angle_alpha   90.00
_cell.angle_beta   90.00
_cell.angle_gamma   90.00
#
_symmetry.space_group_name_H-M   'P 1'
#
loop_
_entity.id
_entity.type
_entity.pdbx_description
1 polymer ?
#
loop_
_entity_poly.entity_id
_entity_poly.type
_entity_poly.pdbx_seq_one_letter_code
_entity_poly.pdbx_strand_id
1 'polypeptide(L)'
;MPMETRKNRRGRYEHFVSSRHLNLNDLKQEARHLGHGYLYNKNIPNSPKPEFHVTRLKHDTDQDGLRGIRKDEGFRVPYDGSDDPHKGVLLWWSLAVDHEEVKSAETRLLQQKFSNLTEDEATMHPSFLYKFTSSPAFSEESRLGLYRFTFNLKDVLEAYSLQFCSGHQPVMRVYETVLHRKEVQHTVLVHSPANQELFSRYPLLIDDPNAVCVYKDDHFIWRPYAMSSEHRYELVEIPGENQMDAQRCNGKYYIWDNVAIALHVDKEVLKFDADKLRKNLKFCYEGAAAIGTFGSFEDAEDQVTDLWPDYDSPLDKECSIQQRFTDLRLVLVGRTGSGKSSSGNIILGRDAFSPAGAAAGNVQCCLQTKKVFDWEVTIVDTPGLSETFAIQTEILKCINMLAPGPQAFLLVIKVGPQINEEQDAVRQMEEIFGENVWSNTFVVLTCDNQSEVDIQILETNKPELKKILPGRVEDRCYVLNNNQKVWDLLDEVAKMAVANNVYSFKDRVLQDLRLVLVGRTGSGKSSSGNIILGRDAFSTGGAAAGKVQYRLQRKKVFGWNVTIIDTPGLWEIKTKILKCIITSSPGPHVFLLVIKVGPQMDEEDTMRQMEEIFGENVWSHTFIVLTYQSVVEDQLAAAKAKLKEILPQRVEDRYYNLNIDSSNSRQRLDLLREVEKMVVANRGRFYSVQDRA
;
A
#
# COMPACT_ATOMS: atom_id res chain seq x y z
N MET A 1 21.97 41.74 -13.67
CA MET A 1 22.50 41.40 -15.00
C MET A 1 21.51 40.43 -15.58
N PRO A 2 20.99 40.66 -16.80
CA PRO A 2 19.90 39.87 -17.35
C PRO A 2 20.25 38.38 -17.35
N MET A 3 19.25 37.51 -17.18
CA MET A 3 19.47 36.06 -17.22
C MET A 3 20.19 35.65 -18.51
N GLU A 4 21.26 34.87 -18.36
CA GLU A 4 22.02 34.28 -19.46
C GLU A 4 21.35 33.00 -19.94
N THR A 5 21.68 32.54 -21.15
CA THR A 5 21.12 31.32 -21.74
C THR A 5 22.22 30.29 -21.98
N ARG A 6 21.99 29.04 -21.55
CA ARG A 6 22.90 27.92 -21.81
C ARG A 6 22.14 26.67 -22.25
N LYS A 7 22.87 25.74 -22.86
CA LYS A 7 22.38 24.38 -23.15
C LYS A 7 22.85 23.46 -22.02
N ASN A 8 21.91 22.84 -21.30
CA ASN A 8 22.25 21.94 -20.20
C ASN A 8 22.75 20.57 -20.70
N ARG A 9 23.17 19.70 -19.77
CA ARG A 9 23.71 18.37 -20.09
C ARG A 9 22.74 17.49 -20.90
N ARG A 10 21.44 17.77 -20.85
CA ARG A 10 20.39 17.06 -21.60
C ARG A 10 20.11 17.68 -22.96
N GLY A 11 20.93 18.64 -23.37
CA GLY A 11 20.79 19.33 -24.64
C GLY A 11 19.62 20.32 -24.69
N ARG A 12 19.03 20.70 -23.54
CA ARG A 12 17.91 21.65 -23.49
C ARG A 12 18.39 23.05 -23.11
N TYR A 13 17.75 24.07 -23.68
CA TYR A 13 18.02 25.46 -23.31
C TYR A 13 17.40 25.79 -21.96
N GLU A 14 18.16 26.49 -21.12
CA GLU A 14 17.73 27.03 -19.84
C GLU A 14 18.33 28.42 -19.64
N HIS A 15 17.67 29.21 -18.78
CA HIS A 15 18.12 30.55 -18.43
C HIS A 15 18.68 30.53 -17.02
N PHE A 16 19.75 31.26 -16.74
CA PHE A 16 20.37 31.23 -15.41
C PHE A 16 20.99 32.56 -15.00
N VAL A 17 21.16 32.72 -13.69
CA VAL A 17 21.96 33.80 -13.07
C VAL A 17 22.93 33.15 -12.09
N SER A 18 24.22 33.31 -12.36
CA SER A 18 25.28 32.83 -11.48
C SER A 18 25.36 33.64 -10.20
N SER A 19 25.81 33.00 -9.11
CA SER A 19 26.19 33.60 -7.83
C SER A 19 25.05 34.30 -7.06
N ARG A 20 23.79 34.05 -7.43
CA ARG A 20 22.61 34.63 -6.77
C ARG A 20 21.46 33.63 -6.66
N HIS A 21 20.76 33.66 -5.53
CA HIS A 21 19.41 33.12 -5.38
C HIS A 21 18.42 34.26 -5.56
N LEU A 22 17.67 34.26 -6.66
CA LEU A 22 16.74 35.34 -6.97
C LEU A 22 15.41 35.11 -6.28
N ASN A 23 14.94 36.09 -5.51
CA ASN A 23 13.54 36.09 -5.11
C ASN A 23 12.62 36.34 -6.32
N LEU A 24 11.31 36.19 -6.13
CA LEU A 24 10.34 36.35 -7.23
C LEU A 24 10.40 37.72 -7.92
N ASN A 25 10.65 38.80 -7.19
CA ASN A 25 10.72 40.14 -7.78
C ASN A 25 12.00 40.32 -8.62
N ASP A 26 13.13 39.86 -8.09
CA ASP A 26 14.42 39.88 -8.78
C ASP A 26 14.37 38.97 -10.01
N LEU A 27 13.74 37.81 -9.92
CA LEU A 27 13.54 36.88 -11.04
C LEU A 27 12.75 37.55 -12.16
N LYS A 28 11.63 38.22 -11.83
CA LYS A 28 10.86 39.01 -12.82
C LYS A 28 11.73 40.09 -13.46
N GLN A 29 12.51 40.82 -12.68
CA GLN A 29 13.38 41.87 -13.22
C GLN A 29 14.43 41.31 -14.19
N GLU A 30 15.15 40.26 -13.79
CA GLU A 30 16.23 39.68 -14.59
C GLU A 30 15.72 38.88 -15.80
N ALA A 31 14.46 38.40 -15.77
CA ALA A 31 13.82 37.66 -16.86
C ALA A 31 12.98 38.55 -17.82
N ARG A 32 13.02 39.88 -17.67
CA ARG A 32 12.17 40.83 -18.43
C ARG A 32 12.34 40.75 -19.95
N HIS A 33 13.54 40.43 -20.43
CA HIS A 33 13.84 40.29 -21.85
C HIS A 33 13.39 38.95 -22.45
N LEU A 34 13.05 37.95 -21.64
CA LEU A 34 12.71 36.59 -22.11
C LEU A 34 11.29 36.47 -22.67
N GLY A 35 10.44 37.49 -22.51
CA GLY A 35 9.06 37.48 -23.03
C GLY A 35 8.14 36.44 -22.38
N HIS A 36 8.52 35.88 -21.23
CA HIS A 36 7.77 34.87 -20.49
C HIS A 36 6.53 35.47 -19.80
N GLY A 37 5.43 35.62 -20.54
CA GLY A 37 4.18 36.23 -20.03
C GLY A 37 3.60 35.57 -18.77
N TYR A 38 3.88 34.28 -18.54
CA TYR A 38 3.40 33.58 -17.33
C TYR A 38 4.01 34.14 -16.03
N LEU A 39 5.24 34.66 -16.05
CA LEU A 39 5.90 35.25 -14.86
C LEU A 39 5.17 36.50 -14.34
N TYR A 40 4.54 37.24 -15.25
CA TYR A 40 3.89 38.53 -14.97
C TYR A 40 2.39 38.43 -14.77
N ASN A 41 1.86 37.21 -14.66
CA ASN A 41 0.46 37.00 -14.37
C ASN A 41 0.11 37.62 -13.01
N LYS A 42 -0.91 38.49 -12.99
CA LYS A 42 -1.38 39.19 -11.79
C LYS A 42 -2.48 38.44 -11.05
N ASN A 43 -3.12 37.48 -11.69
CA ASN A 43 -4.26 36.72 -11.16
C ASN A 43 -3.79 35.35 -10.66
N ILE A 44 -2.88 35.35 -9.68
CA ILE A 44 -2.42 34.14 -9.00
C ILE A 44 -3.23 33.98 -7.71
N PRO A 45 -3.86 32.82 -7.47
CA PRO A 45 -4.55 32.54 -6.21
C PRO A 45 -3.63 32.78 -5.01
N ASN A 46 -4.19 33.30 -3.91
CA ASN A 46 -3.42 33.48 -2.69
C ASN A 46 -2.78 32.15 -2.24
N SER A 47 -1.48 32.14 -1.97
CA SER A 47 -0.70 30.94 -1.65
C SER A 47 0.05 31.13 -0.35
N PRO A 48 0.19 30.08 0.49
CA PRO A 48 0.99 30.16 1.71
C PRO A 48 2.47 30.41 1.41
N LYS A 49 3.15 31.04 2.37
CA LYS A 49 4.59 31.33 2.37
C LYS A 49 5.24 30.70 3.61
N PRO A 50 5.30 29.37 3.69
CA PRO A 50 5.83 28.68 4.85
C PRO A 50 7.37 28.71 4.89
N GLU A 51 7.90 28.30 6.04
CA GLU A 51 9.32 28.02 6.22
C GLU A 51 9.52 26.52 6.52
N PHE A 52 10.15 25.81 5.59
CA PHE A 52 10.48 24.39 5.76
C PHE A 52 11.87 24.22 6.34
N HIS A 53 11.99 23.36 7.35
CA HIS A 53 13.26 22.93 7.91
C HIS A 53 13.52 21.53 7.37
N VAL A 54 14.35 21.44 6.33
CA VAL A 54 14.52 20.23 5.53
C VAL A 54 15.80 19.49 5.95
N THR A 55 15.61 18.25 6.34
CA THR A 55 16.62 17.36 6.93
C THR A 55 16.99 16.19 6.02
N ARG A 56 16.40 16.11 4.82
CA ARG A 56 16.61 14.98 3.90
C ARG A 56 16.92 15.45 2.49
N LEU A 57 17.76 14.66 1.82
CA LEU A 57 18.12 14.83 0.42
C LEU A 57 17.69 13.62 -0.38
N LYS A 58 17.30 13.85 -1.64
CA LYS A 58 17.01 12.79 -2.59
C LYS A 58 17.87 12.83 -3.85
N HIS A 59 18.12 11.65 -4.38
CA HIS A 59 18.79 11.42 -5.65
C HIS A 59 17.98 10.43 -6.49
N ASP A 60 17.48 10.92 -7.62
CA ASP A 60 16.68 10.12 -8.55
C ASP A 60 17.56 9.61 -9.69
N THR A 61 17.40 8.34 -10.05
CA THR A 61 18.23 7.67 -11.03
C THR A 61 17.46 6.62 -11.82
N ASP A 62 18.02 6.25 -12.98
CA ASP A 62 17.47 5.21 -13.86
C ASP A 62 18.11 3.84 -13.59
N GLN A 63 17.77 2.87 -14.42
CA GLN A 63 18.27 1.51 -14.33
C GLN A 63 19.80 1.41 -14.42
N ASP A 64 20.43 2.20 -15.29
CA ASP A 64 21.88 2.18 -15.47
C ASP A 64 22.58 2.87 -14.30
N GLY A 65 22.02 3.99 -13.85
CA GLY A 65 22.48 4.69 -12.66
C GLY A 65 22.39 3.85 -11.39
N LEU A 66 21.33 3.06 -11.22
CA LEU A 66 21.21 2.11 -10.11
C LEU A 66 22.33 1.06 -10.14
N ARG A 67 22.59 0.45 -11.31
CA ARG A 67 23.68 -0.53 -11.47
C ARG A 67 25.04 0.12 -11.20
N GLY A 68 25.24 1.34 -11.66
CA GLY A 68 26.44 2.13 -11.40
C GLY A 68 26.65 2.37 -9.91
N ILE A 69 25.62 2.84 -9.21
CA ILE A 69 25.67 3.10 -7.76
C ILE A 69 25.98 1.82 -6.98
N ARG A 70 25.34 0.69 -7.33
CA ARG A 70 25.62 -0.60 -6.70
C ARG A 70 27.06 -1.06 -6.94
N LYS A 71 27.57 -0.88 -8.16
CA LYS A 71 28.92 -1.28 -8.56
C LYS A 71 30.00 -0.44 -7.88
N ASP A 72 29.78 0.86 -7.79
CA ASP A 72 30.75 1.81 -7.25
C ASP A 72 30.60 1.98 -5.72
N GLU A 73 29.58 1.35 -5.12
CA GLU A 73 29.21 1.46 -3.69
C GLU A 73 29.00 2.92 -3.26
N GLY A 74 28.36 3.70 -4.13
CA GLY A 74 28.21 5.12 -3.91
C GLY A 74 27.80 5.91 -5.14
N PHE A 75 27.79 7.23 -4.99
CA PHE A 75 27.30 8.15 -6.01
C PHE A 75 28.47 8.85 -6.69
N ARG A 76 28.43 8.92 -8.02
CA ARG A 76 29.43 9.63 -8.82
C ARG A 76 28.79 10.46 -9.90
N VAL A 77 29.56 11.38 -10.46
CA VAL A 77 29.10 12.15 -11.60
C VAL A 77 29.11 11.28 -12.86
N PRO A 78 28.03 11.27 -13.66
CA PRO A 78 27.99 10.52 -14.91
C PRO A 78 29.09 10.98 -15.87
N TYR A 79 29.85 10.05 -16.44
CA TYR A 79 30.85 10.32 -17.45
C TYR A 79 30.17 10.69 -18.77
N ASP A 80 30.38 11.91 -19.26
CA ASP A 80 29.77 12.40 -20.51
C ASP A 80 30.71 12.35 -21.72
N GLY A 81 31.87 11.68 -21.58
CA GLY A 81 32.87 11.56 -22.65
C GLY A 81 33.62 12.87 -22.95
N SER A 82 33.44 13.92 -22.16
CA SER A 82 34.09 15.22 -22.36
C SER A 82 35.49 15.24 -21.76
N ASP A 83 36.48 15.70 -22.54
CA ASP A 83 37.85 15.98 -22.07
C ASP A 83 37.96 17.28 -21.24
N ASP A 84 36.82 17.91 -20.92
CA ASP A 84 36.78 19.15 -20.13
C ASP A 84 36.97 18.83 -18.64
N PRO A 85 38.07 19.27 -18.00
CA PRO A 85 38.36 18.96 -16.60
C PRO A 85 37.40 19.63 -15.61
N HIS A 86 36.61 20.63 -16.03
CA HIS A 86 35.65 21.32 -15.18
C HIS A 86 34.20 20.84 -15.41
N LYS A 87 33.97 20.03 -16.44
CA LYS A 87 32.67 19.43 -16.73
C LYS A 87 32.58 18.09 -16.01
N GLY A 88 31.46 17.87 -15.31
CA GLY A 88 31.23 16.60 -14.62
C GLY A 88 31.84 16.49 -13.22
N VAL A 89 32.04 17.60 -12.50
CA VAL A 89 32.57 17.59 -11.12
C VAL A 89 31.53 17.71 -10.00
N LEU A 90 30.28 18.02 -10.37
CA LEU A 90 29.18 18.24 -9.45
C LEU A 90 28.23 17.05 -9.44
N LEU A 91 28.04 16.47 -8.26
CA LEU A 91 27.03 15.46 -7.95
C LEU A 91 25.78 16.16 -7.42
N TRP A 92 24.64 15.90 -8.06
CA TRP A 92 23.40 16.64 -7.82
C TRP A 92 22.44 15.86 -6.93
N TRP A 93 21.90 16.58 -5.94
CA TRP A 93 20.85 16.14 -5.03
C TRP A 93 19.75 17.18 -5.00
N SER A 94 18.55 16.80 -4.60
CA SER A 94 17.44 17.72 -4.34
C SER A 94 17.03 17.65 -2.88
N LEU A 95 16.47 18.74 -2.36
CA LEU A 95 15.74 18.67 -1.09
C LEU A 95 14.59 17.65 -1.20
N ALA A 96 14.36 16.91 -0.13
CA ALA A 96 13.30 15.91 -0.04
C ALA A 96 12.40 16.23 1.16
N VAL A 97 11.33 16.98 0.92
CA VAL A 97 10.44 17.40 1.99
C VAL A 97 9.44 16.29 2.29
N ASP A 98 9.31 15.85 3.55
CA ASP A 98 8.22 14.93 3.97
C ASP A 98 7.06 15.62 4.68
N HIS A 99 6.08 14.82 5.07
CA HIS A 99 4.90 15.25 5.80
C HIS A 99 5.20 15.86 7.17
N GLU A 100 6.26 15.45 7.89
CA GLU A 100 6.56 15.99 9.23
C GLU A 100 7.08 17.40 9.05
N GLU A 101 7.95 17.60 8.06
CA GLU A 101 8.47 18.90 7.68
C GLU A 101 7.36 19.82 7.15
N VAL A 102 6.36 19.28 6.42
CA VAL A 102 5.16 20.03 6.00
C VAL A 102 4.31 20.43 7.20
N LYS A 103 3.98 19.51 8.10
CA LYS A 103 3.17 19.78 9.29
C LYS A 103 3.86 20.79 10.20
N SER A 104 5.14 20.59 10.44
CA SER A 104 5.99 21.50 11.22
C SER A 104 5.98 22.90 10.59
N ALA A 105 6.14 23.01 9.27
CA ALA A 105 6.11 24.29 8.56
C ALA A 105 4.75 25.00 8.65
N GLU A 106 3.67 24.22 8.66
CA GLU A 106 2.32 24.71 8.87
C GLU A 106 2.10 25.22 10.30
N THR A 107 2.55 24.49 11.31
CA THR A 107 2.50 24.94 12.72
C THR A 107 3.22 26.28 12.90
N ARG A 108 4.43 26.42 12.33
CA ARG A 108 5.15 27.72 12.32
C ARG A 108 4.36 28.82 11.64
N LEU A 109 3.78 28.54 10.47
CA LEU A 109 3.00 29.50 9.71
C LEU A 109 1.76 29.96 10.48
N LEU A 110 1.09 29.05 11.18
CA LEU A 110 -0.07 29.34 12.03
C LEU A 110 0.31 30.17 13.25
N GLN A 111 1.37 29.80 13.98
CA GLN A 111 1.86 30.57 15.13
C GLN A 111 2.33 31.98 14.73
N GLN A 112 2.95 32.10 13.56
CA GLN A 112 3.35 33.40 13.02
C GLN A 112 2.12 34.26 12.68
N LYS A 113 1.06 33.65 12.15
CA LYS A 113 -0.14 34.35 11.72
C LYS A 113 -1.07 34.70 12.89
N PHE A 114 -1.19 33.80 13.86
CA PHE A 114 -2.07 33.92 15.01
C PHE A 114 -1.24 33.84 16.29
N SER A 115 -0.85 35.00 16.83
CA SER A 115 0.02 35.09 18.00
C SER A 115 -0.54 34.46 19.29
N ASN A 116 -1.84 34.17 19.32
CA ASN A 116 -2.52 33.59 20.48
C ASN A 116 -2.69 32.06 20.40
N LEU A 117 -2.33 31.44 19.28
CA LEU A 117 -2.43 29.99 19.09
C LEU A 117 -1.28 29.30 19.82
N THR A 118 -1.62 28.40 20.74
CA THR A 118 -0.64 27.52 21.38
C THR A 118 -0.07 26.51 20.38
N GLU A 119 1.07 25.90 20.70
CA GLU A 119 1.67 24.85 19.88
C GLU A 119 0.74 23.65 19.71
N ASP A 120 0.05 23.24 20.77
CA ASP A 120 -0.93 22.16 20.73
C ASP A 120 -2.11 22.50 19.81
N GLU A 121 -2.68 23.70 19.92
CA GLU A 121 -3.77 24.14 19.06
C GLU A 121 -3.32 24.24 17.58
N ALA A 122 -2.11 24.73 17.32
CA ALA A 122 -1.56 24.83 15.96
C ALA A 122 -1.24 23.45 15.36
N THR A 123 -0.82 22.48 16.18
CA THR A 123 -0.56 21.10 15.75
C THR A 123 -1.84 20.32 15.47
N MET A 124 -2.93 20.70 16.12
CA MET A 124 -4.27 20.10 15.95
C MET A 124 -5.09 20.79 14.85
N HIS A 125 -4.59 21.89 14.29
CA HIS A 125 -5.23 22.63 13.22
C HIS A 125 -5.33 21.75 11.95
N PRO A 126 -6.46 21.75 11.22
CA PRO A 126 -6.58 21.05 9.94
C PRO A 126 -5.51 21.51 8.94
N SER A 127 -4.76 20.56 8.42
CA SER A 127 -3.72 20.77 7.44
C SER A 127 -4.27 21.26 6.11
N PHE A 128 -3.65 22.31 5.61
CA PHE A 128 -3.93 22.95 4.35
C PHE A 128 -2.70 22.99 3.44
N LEU A 129 -1.49 22.93 4.01
CA LEU A 129 -0.25 23.18 3.31
C LEU A 129 0.06 22.11 2.27
N TYR A 130 -0.25 20.84 2.54
CA TYR A 130 -0.04 19.72 1.60
C TYR A 130 -0.80 19.88 0.27
N LYS A 131 -1.89 20.67 0.24
CA LYS A 131 -2.63 20.98 -0.99
C LYS A 131 -1.82 21.90 -1.93
N PHE A 132 -0.76 22.52 -1.43
CA PHE A 132 0.16 23.38 -2.16
C PHE A 132 1.53 22.72 -2.45
N THR A 133 1.74 21.45 -2.09
CA THR A 133 3.05 20.78 -2.20
C THR A 133 3.16 19.91 -3.46
N SER A 134 3.02 20.50 -4.65
CA SER A 134 3.11 19.77 -5.94
C SER A 134 4.40 20.01 -6.73
N SER A 135 5.36 20.77 -6.18
CA SER A 135 6.69 20.95 -6.76
C SER A 135 7.57 19.71 -6.54
N PRO A 136 8.67 19.56 -7.31
CA PRO A 136 9.53 18.38 -7.23
C PRO A 136 10.07 18.07 -5.84
N ALA A 137 10.27 19.05 -4.95
CA ALA A 137 10.76 18.81 -3.59
C ALA A 137 9.85 17.88 -2.76
N PHE A 138 8.54 17.91 -3.03
CA PHE A 138 7.50 17.16 -2.32
C PHE A 138 7.00 15.94 -3.08
N SER A 139 7.36 15.83 -4.37
CA SER A 139 6.81 14.83 -5.27
C SER A 139 7.41 13.45 -5.01
N GLU A 140 6.52 12.46 -4.94
CA GLU A 140 6.75 11.02 -4.97
C GLU A 140 7.19 10.51 -6.34
N GLU A 141 6.81 11.22 -7.39
CA GLU A 141 7.16 10.90 -8.76
C GLU A 141 8.60 11.34 -9.05
N SER A 142 9.22 10.68 -10.02
CA SER A 142 10.55 11.02 -10.50
C SER A 142 10.49 11.44 -11.95
N ARG A 143 11.31 12.44 -12.30
CA ARG A 143 11.52 12.84 -13.70
C ARG A 143 12.74 12.13 -14.31
N LEU A 144 13.58 11.52 -13.48
CA LEU A 144 14.91 11.04 -13.88
C LEU A 144 14.98 9.52 -14.05
N GLY A 145 14.12 8.78 -13.37
CA GLY A 145 14.07 7.33 -13.44
C GLY A 145 13.33 6.70 -12.26
N LEU A 146 13.21 5.38 -12.28
CA LEU A 146 12.37 4.59 -11.37
C LEU A 146 12.92 4.47 -9.94
N TYR A 147 14.16 4.89 -9.69
CA TYR A 147 14.84 4.64 -8.43
C TYR A 147 15.17 5.93 -7.72
N ARG A 148 14.82 6.02 -6.44
CA ARG A 148 15.12 7.17 -5.59
C ARG A 148 15.86 6.73 -4.35
N PHE A 149 16.99 7.38 -4.10
CA PHE A 149 17.70 7.30 -2.84
C PHE A 149 17.36 8.52 -2.00
N THR A 150 16.80 8.32 -0.81
CA THR A 150 16.51 9.41 0.13
C THR A 150 17.32 9.24 1.40
N PHE A 151 18.26 10.16 1.66
CA PHE A 151 19.16 10.11 2.82
C PHE A 151 18.89 11.26 3.78
N ASN A 152 19.21 11.05 5.07
CA ASN A 152 19.33 12.16 6.00
C ASN A 152 20.47 13.09 5.53
N LEU A 153 20.22 14.40 5.52
CA LEU A 153 21.17 15.43 5.12
C LEU A 153 22.47 15.32 5.93
N LYS A 154 22.35 15.09 7.23
CA LYS A 154 23.47 14.94 8.14
C LYS A 154 24.38 13.79 7.71
N ASP A 155 23.81 12.62 7.41
CA ASP A 155 24.58 11.46 6.95
C ASP A 155 25.33 11.74 5.65
N VAL A 156 24.71 12.47 4.71
CA VAL A 156 25.36 12.85 3.44
C VAL A 156 26.50 13.83 3.67
N LEU A 157 26.29 14.86 4.50
CA LEU A 157 27.31 15.86 4.81
C LEU A 157 28.45 15.29 5.66
N GLU A 158 28.17 14.37 6.58
CA GLU A 158 29.18 13.64 7.34
C GLU A 158 30.03 12.75 6.42
N ALA A 159 29.39 11.97 5.55
CA ALA A 159 30.09 11.15 4.56
C ALA A 159 30.96 12.01 3.64
N TYR A 160 30.44 13.15 3.17
CA TYR A 160 31.17 14.10 2.32
C TYR A 160 32.33 14.76 3.08
N SER A 161 32.12 15.16 4.34
CA SER A 161 33.15 15.72 5.21
C SER A 161 34.32 14.77 5.38
N LEU A 162 34.05 13.51 5.70
CA LEU A 162 35.07 12.49 5.92
C LEU A 162 35.84 12.15 4.63
N GLN A 163 35.15 12.04 3.50
CA GLN A 163 35.75 11.58 2.25
C GLN A 163 36.42 12.70 1.44
N PHE A 164 35.89 13.93 1.48
CA PHE A 164 36.33 15.04 0.62
C PHE A 164 36.89 16.25 1.38
N CYS A 165 36.60 16.38 2.68
CA CYS A 165 36.98 17.54 3.49
C CYS A 165 38.01 17.21 4.58
N SER A 166 38.54 15.98 4.58
CA SER A 166 39.44 15.49 5.65
C SER A 166 38.83 15.65 7.05
N GLY A 167 37.51 15.45 7.16
CA GLY A 167 36.74 15.61 8.40
C GLY A 167 36.33 17.04 8.77
N HIS A 168 36.72 18.06 7.99
CA HIS A 168 36.31 19.44 8.23
C HIS A 168 34.90 19.70 7.72
N GLN A 169 34.22 20.69 8.33
CA GLN A 169 32.89 21.09 7.86
C GLN A 169 32.93 21.56 6.40
N PRO A 170 32.03 21.07 5.54
CA PRO A 170 31.92 21.51 4.16
C PRO A 170 31.54 22.99 4.06
N VAL A 171 32.03 23.68 3.02
CA VAL A 171 31.69 25.09 2.76
C VAL A 171 30.50 25.16 1.82
N MET A 172 29.49 25.95 2.19
CA MET A 172 28.27 26.14 1.39
C MET A 172 28.25 27.53 0.74
N ARG A 173 27.87 27.57 -0.54
CA ARG A 173 27.85 28.79 -1.36
C ARG A 173 26.61 28.91 -2.22
N VAL A 174 26.23 30.15 -2.52
CA VAL A 174 25.18 30.49 -3.47
C VAL A 174 25.71 30.29 -4.88
N TYR A 175 25.30 29.20 -5.54
CA TYR A 175 25.83 28.81 -6.85
C TYR A 175 25.14 29.54 -8.00
N GLU A 176 23.83 29.35 -8.17
CA GLU A 176 23.06 29.98 -9.24
C GLU A 176 21.54 29.85 -9.02
N THR A 177 20.78 30.62 -9.78
CA THR A 177 19.35 30.42 -10.03
C THR A 177 19.15 30.02 -11.49
N VAL A 178 18.45 28.91 -11.74
CA VAL A 178 18.10 28.43 -13.09
C VAL A 178 16.60 28.52 -13.30
N LEU A 179 16.17 29.13 -14.40
CA LEU A 179 14.81 29.13 -14.88
C LEU A 179 14.73 28.23 -16.12
N HIS A 180 14.00 27.11 -16.00
CA HIS A 180 13.70 26.23 -17.12
C HIS A 180 12.20 26.02 -17.24
N ARG A 181 11.62 26.49 -18.35
CA ARG A 181 10.16 26.55 -18.55
C ARG A 181 9.47 27.35 -17.44
N LYS A 182 8.92 26.70 -16.41
CA LYS A 182 8.22 27.31 -15.26
C LYS A 182 8.86 26.92 -13.92
N GLU A 183 9.92 26.13 -13.96
CA GLU A 183 10.67 25.68 -12.80
C GLU A 183 11.77 26.68 -12.49
N VAL A 184 11.84 27.11 -11.23
CA VAL A 184 12.91 27.95 -10.69
C VAL A 184 13.73 27.11 -9.73
N GLN A 185 14.96 26.78 -10.11
CA GLN A 185 15.87 26.00 -9.29
C GLN A 185 16.93 26.91 -8.66
N HIS A 186 16.98 26.95 -7.34
CA HIS A 186 18.07 27.58 -6.58
C HIS A 186 19.11 26.52 -6.24
N THR A 187 20.37 26.73 -6.63
CA THR A 187 21.42 25.74 -6.39
C THR A 187 22.35 26.19 -5.28
N VAL A 188 22.54 25.35 -4.27
CA VAL A 188 23.59 25.49 -3.25
C VAL A 188 24.79 24.65 -3.69
N LEU A 189 25.95 25.26 -3.77
CA LEU A 189 27.22 24.54 -3.99
C LEU A 189 27.80 24.17 -2.63
N VAL A 190 28.19 22.90 -2.48
CA VAL A 190 28.92 22.40 -1.32
C VAL A 190 30.29 21.93 -1.80
N HIS A 191 31.35 22.42 -1.16
CA HIS A 191 32.71 22.03 -1.51
C HIS A 191 33.62 21.88 -0.29
N SER A 192 34.70 21.13 -0.46
CA SER A 192 35.77 21.03 0.53
C SER A 192 36.41 22.40 0.83
N PRO A 193 36.74 22.72 2.10
CA PRO A 193 37.51 23.92 2.44
C PRO A 193 38.83 24.06 1.66
N ALA A 194 39.43 22.94 1.24
CA ALA A 194 40.64 22.95 0.39
C ALA A 194 40.43 23.64 -0.98
N ASN A 195 39.19 23.68 -1.47
CA ASN A 195 38.82 24.29 -2.75
C ASN A 195 38.27 25.72 -2.60
N GLN A 196 38.57 26.40 -1.50
CA GLN A 196 38.07 27.75 -1.21
C GLN A 196 38.37 28.76 -2.32
N GLU A 197 39.59 28.74 -2.86
CA GLU A 197 40.01 29.67 -3.93
C GLU A 197 39.25 29.41 -5.23
N LEU A 198 39.06 28.14 -5.60
CA LEU A 198 38.36 27.71 -6.81
C LEU A 198 36.92 28.24 -6.87
N PHE A 199 36.24 28.29 -5.73
CA PHE A 199 34.84 28.70 -5.63
C PHE A 199 34.64 30.08 -4.99
N SER A 200 35.72 30.85 -4.82
CA SER A 200 35.69 32.18 -4.18
C SER A 200 34.77 33.19 -4.85
N ARG A 201 34.50 33.03 -6.15
CA ARG A 201 33.55 33.87 -6.92
C ARG A 201 32.09 33.74 -6.47
N TYR A 202 31.72 32.61 -5.87
CA TYR A 202 30.37 32.35 -5.39
C TYR A 202 30.24 32.82 -3.95
N PRO A 203 29.24 33.65 -3.58
CA PRO A 203 29.06 34.09 -2.20
C PRO A 203 28.86 32.94 -1.23
N LEU A 204 29.29 33.09 0.02
CA LEU A 204 28.95 32.16 1.10
C LEU A 204 27.43 32.13 1.32
N LEU A 205 26.90 30.96 1.66
CA LEU A 205 25.52 30.83 2.10
C LEU A 205 25.42 31.32 3.55
N ILE A 206 24.96 32.56 3.74
CA ILE A 206 24.86 33.23 5.04
C ILE A 206 23.45 33.08 5.62
N ASP A 207 23.34 33.12 6.96
CA ASP A 207 22.06 33.12 7.69
C ASP A 207 21.34 34.47 7.50
N ASP A 208 20.63 34.61 6.38
CA ASP A 208 19.76 35.74 6.06
C ASP A 208 18.28 35.31 6.13
N PRO A 209 17.45 35.93 6.98
CA PRO A 209 16.04 35.58 7.11
C PRO A 209 15.23 35.83 5.82
N ASN A 210 15.71 36.65 4.90
CA ASN A 210 15.06 36.93 3.62
C ASN A 210 15.58 36.07 2.46
N ALA A 211 16.62 35.26 2.70
CA ALA A 211 17.14 34.36 1.68
C ALA A 211 16.20 33.19 1.43
N VAL A 212 16.15 32.76 0.17
CA VAL A 212 15.31 31.65 -0.30
C VAL A 212 15.70 30.33 0.36
N CYS A 213 17.00 30.13 0.58
CA CYS A 213 17.54 28.95 1.22
C CYS A 213 18.73 29.36 2.10
N VAL A 214 18.77 28.85 3.32
CA VAL A 214 19.94 28.94 4.22
C VAL A 214 20.21 27.58 4.84
N TYR A 215 21.41 27.37 5.38
CA TYR A 215 21.75 26.17 6.14
C TYR A 215 22.08 26.56 7.57
N LYS A 216 21.41 25.92 8.54
CA LYS A 216 21.53 26.22 9.96
C LYS A 216 21.12 25.00 10.78
N ASP A 217 21.76 24.78 11.92
CA ASP A 217 21.39 23.73 12.89
C ASP A 217 21.11 22.35 12.25
N ASP A 218 22.05 21.87 11.41
CA ASP A 218 22.00 20.61 10.68
C ASP A 218 20.85 20.46 9.65
N HIS A 219 20.16 21.53 9.26
CA HIS A 219 19.08 21.49 8.26
C HIS A 219 19.13 22.65 7.25
N PHE A 220 18.50 22.46 6.09
CA PHE A 220 18.25 23.56 5.16
C PHE A 220 16.93 24.23 5.51
N ILE A 221 16.96 25.55 5.74
CA ILE A 221 15.75 26.35 5.86
C ILE A 221 15.38 26.86 4.47
N TRP A 222 14.28 26.33 3.92
CA TRP A 222 13.78 26.69 2.59
C TRP A 222 12.49 27.50 2.69
N ARG A 223 12.48 28.66 2.03
CA ARG A 223 11.38 29.64 1.98
C ARG A 223 10.88 29.80 0.53
N PRO A 224 10.06 28.88 0.02
CA PRO A 224 9.57 28.93 -1.35
C PRO A 224 8.59 30.10 -1.58
N TYR A 225 8.64 30.70 -2.77
CA TYR A 225 7.62 31.64 -3.22
C TYR A 225 6.45 30.92 -3.91
N ALA A 226 6.74 29.78 -4.53
CA ALA A 226 5.73 28.92 -5.13
C ALA A 226 6.07 27.44 -4.94
N MET A 227 5.23 26.72 -4.20
CA MET A 227 5.42 25.30 -3.89
C MET A 227 4.69 24.36 -4.85
N SER A 228 3.88 24.91 -5.75
CA SER A 228 2.95 24.15 -6.59
C SER A 228 3.15 24.43 -8.06
N SER A 229 3.20 23.37 -8.87
CA SER A 229 3.29 23.50 -10.33
C SER A 229 2.00 24.04 -10.95
N GLU A 230 0.86 23.74 -10.31
CA GLU A 230 -0.45 24.29 -10.65
C GLU A 230 -1.16 24.79 -9.38
N HIS A 231 -1.52 26.08 -9.35
CA HIS A 231 -2.25 26.69 -8.24
C HIS A 231 -3.75 26.38 -8.38
N ARG A 232 -4.19 25.27 -7.81
CA ARG A 232 -5.59 24.81 -7.79
C ARG A 232 -6.34 25.19 -6.50
N TYR A 233 -5.64 25.77 -5.55
CA TYR A 233 -6.18 26.19 -4.27
C TYR A 233 -5.81 27.63 -3.97
N GLU A 234 -6.69 28.29 -3.24
CA GLU A 234 -6.48 29.61 -2.65
C GLU A 234 -6.48 29.47 -1.13
N LEU A 235 -5.48 30.06 -0.48
CA LEU A 235 -5.39 30.14 0.96
C LEU A 235 -6.38 31.19 1.47
N VAL A 236 -7.34 30.74 2.28
CA VAL A 236 -8.38 31.55 2.90
C VAL A 236 -8.26 31.51 4.41
N GLU A 237 -8.62 32.62 5.05
CA GLU A 237 -8.76 32.71 6.50
C GLU A 237 -10.24 32.69 6.84
N ILE A 238 -10.66 31.85 7.78
CA ILE A 238 -12.06 31.71 8.16
C ILE A 238 -12.40 32.84 9.14
N PRO A 239 -13.31 33.77 8.80
CA PRO A 239 -13.58 34.93 9.66
C PRO A 239 -14.13 34.51 11.03
N GLY A 240 -13.52 35.03 12.11
CA GLY A 240 -13.97 34.79 13.48
C GLY A 240 -13.47 33.48 14.09
N GLU A 241 -12.74 32.67 13.32
CA GLU A 241 -12.05 31.46 13.77
C GLU A 241 -10.55 31.70 13.51
N ASN A 242 -9.66 31.35 14.45
CA ASN A 242 -8.21 31.41 14.21
C ASN A 242 -7.79 30.25 13.28
N GLN A 243 -8.40 30.19 12.10
CA GLN A 243 -8.37 29.05 11.21
C GLN A 243 -8.04 29.46 9.78
N MET A 244 -7.14 28.67 9.18
CA MET A 244 -6.79 28.72 7.78
C MET A 244 -7.41 27.54 7.04
N ASP A 245 -7.75 27.73 5.77
CA ASP A 245 -8.13 26.63 4.89
C ASP A 245 -7.60 26.88 3.47
N ALA A 246 -7.56 25.83 2.66
CA ALA A 246 -7.31 25.93 1.24
C ALA A 246 -8.58 25.60 0.45
N GLN A 247 -9.15 26.62 -0.17
CA GLN A 247 -10.35 26.50 -0.99
C GLN A 247 -9.98 26.21 -2.44
N ARG A 248 -10.64 25.25 -3.08
CA ARG A 248 -10.39 24.93 -4.48
C ARG A 248 -10.82 26.08 -5.39
N CYS A 249 -9.96 26.44 -6.35
CA CYS A 249 -10.20 27.52 -7.31
C CYS A 249 -9.94 27.05 -8.75
N ASN A 250 -10.20 27.92 -9.72
CA ASN A 250 -9.83 27.67 -11.11
C ASN A 250 -8.30 27.63 -11.24
N GLY A 251 -7.77 26.46 -11.61
CA GLY A 251 -6.33 26.21 -11.70
C GLY A 251 -5.58 27.23 -12.55
N LYS A 252 -4.45 27.70 -12.03
CA LYS A 252 -3.52 28.57 -12.77
C LYS A 252 -2.12 27.97 -12.75
N TYR A 253 -1.56 27.78 -13.95
CA TYR A 253 -0.14 27.46 -14.06
C TYR A 253 0.69 28.73 -13.87
N TYR A 254 1.59 28.71 -12.90
CA TYR A 254 2.51 29.80 -12.63
C TYR A 254 3.96 29.32 -12.73
N ILE A 255 4.78 29.62 -11.73
CA ILE A 255 6.09 29.01 -11.49
C ILE A 255 6.01 28.11 -10.27
N TRP A 256 7.04 27.29 -10.11
CA TRP A 256 7.30 26.60 -8.86
C TRP A 256 8.80 26.56 -8.62
N ASP A 257 9.16 26.59 -7.34
CA ASP A 257 10.53 26.70 -6.91
C ASP A 257 11.02 25.35 -6.36
N ASN A 258 12.32 25.11 -6.45
CA ASN A 258 12.98 23.99 -5.79
C ASN A 258 14.43 24.38 -5.45
N VAL A 259 15.04 23.65 -4.52
CA VAL A 259 16.45 23.77 -4.15
C VAL A 259 17.20 22.50 -4.53
N ALA A 260 18.28 22.69 -5.28
CA ALA A 260 19.24 21.64 -5.61
C ALA A 260 20.53 21.84 -4.81
N ILE A 261 21.13 20.72 -4.39
CA ILE A 261 22.43 20.69 -3.71
C ILE A 261 23.44 20.08 -4.68
N ALA A 262 24.47 20.84 -5.01
CA ALA A 262 25.56 20.41 -5.88
C ALA A 262 26.81 20.15 -5.03
N LEU A 263 27.12 18.88 -4.80
CA LEU A 263 28.33 18.46 -4.09
C LEU A 263 29.50 18.41 -5.08
N HIS A 264 30.60 19.11 -4.79
CA HIS A 264 31.82 19.00 -5.57
C HIS A 264 32.58 17.73 -5.21
N VAL A 265 32.54 16.72 -6.08
CA VAL A 265 33.19 15.41 -5.88
C VAL A 265 34.26 15.12 -6.93
N ASP A 266 34.59 16.10 -7.78
CA ASP A 266 35.45 15.92 -8.95
C ASP A 266 35.00 14.67 -9.76
N LYS A 267 35.88 13.72 -10.04
CA LYS A 267 35.57 12.44 -10.71
C LYS A 267 35.52 11.24 -9.75
N GLU A 268 35.53 11.49 -8.45
CA GLU A 268 35.51 10.45 -7.41
C GLU A 268 34.08 10.00 -7.06
N VAL A 269 33.99 8.97 -6.22
CA VAL A 269 32.74 8.37 -5.77
C VAL A 269 32.51 8.76 -4.31
N LEU A 270 31.33 9.33 -4.01
CA LEU A 270 30.86 9.51 -2.65
C LEU A 270 30.29 8.19 -2.14
N LYS A 271 31.06 7.47 -1.32
CA LYS A 271 30.75 6.11 -0.88
C LYS A 271 29.76 6.05 0.27
N PHE A 272 28.95 5.00 0.26
CA PHE A 272 28.06 4.60 1.34
C PHE A 272 28.11 3.09 1.51
N ASP A 273 27.83 2.64 2.73
CA ASP A 273 27.64 1.22 3.01
C ASP A 273 26.49 0.63 2.16
N ALA A 274 26.64 -0.62 1.72
CA ALA A 274 25.70 -1.27 0.83
C ALA A 274 24.30 -1.43 1.44
N ASP A 275 24.22 -1.69 2.75
CA ASP A 275 22.94 -1.80 3.47
C ASP A 275 22.30 -0.43 3.62
N LYS A 276 23.11 0.62 3.87
CA LYS A 276 22.62 2.01 3.84
C LYS A 276 22.06 2.39 2.47
N LEU A 277 22.71 2.01 1.38
CA LEU A 277 22.19 2.26 0.02
C LEU A 277 20.84 1.56 -0.18
N ARG A 278 20.74 0.27 0.15
CA ARG A 278 19.52 -0.51 -0.04
C ARG A 278 18.37 -0.04 0.85
N LYS A 279 18.65 0.31 2.11
CA LYS A 279 17.67 0.81 3.07
C LYS A 279 17.04 2.15 2.63
N ASN A 280 17.81 2.98 1.95
CA ASN A 280 17.36 4.30 1.51
C ASN A 280 16.80 4.31 0.07
N LEU A 281 16.73 3.14 -0.58
CA LEU A 281 16.27 2.97 -1.96
C LEU A 281 14.75 2.70 -2.01
N LYS A 282 14.06 3.47 -2.85
CA LYS A 282 12.63 3.30 -3.16
C LYS A 282 12.35 3.37 -4.65
N PHE A 283 11.22 2.80 -5.05
CA PHE A 283 10.64 2.91 -6.38
C PHE A 283 9.85 4.21 -6.54
N CYS A 284 10.01 4.88 -7.68
CA CYS A 284 9.25 6.08 -8.05
C CYS A 284 8.46 5.87 -9.33
N TYR A 285 7.24 6.41 -9.35
CA TYR A 285 6.42 6.48 -10.55
C TYR A 285 6.90 7.57 -11.51
N GLU A 286 6.51 7.43 -12.78
CA GLU A 286 6.80 8.40 -13.83
C GLU A 286 6.11 9.73 -13.54
N GLY A 287 6.90 10.80 -13.43
CA GLY A 287 6.38 12.13 -13.18
C GLY A 287 6.06 12.95 -14.42
N ALA A 288 5.29 14.02 -14.23
CA ALA A 288 4.99 14.96 -15.30
C ALA A 288 6.28 15.52 -15.95
N ALA A 289 6.36 15.45 -17.28
CA ALA A 289 7.56 15.81 -18.04
C ALA A 289 8.82 15.02 -17.64
N ALA A 290 8.65 13.73 -17.38
CA ALA A 290 9.70 12.73 -17.26
C ALA A 290 10.66 12.75 -18.45
N ILE A 291 11.91 12.41 -18.16
CA ILE A 291 13.03 12.45 -19.09
C ILE A 291 13.77 11.10 -19.11
N GLY A 292 13.73 10.34 -18.01
CA GLY A 292 14.29 8.99 -17.91
C GLY A 292 13.40 7.91 -18.51
N THR A 293 13.89 6.66 -18.46
CA THR A 293 13.12 5.46 -18.84
C THR A 293 12.37 4.92 -17.63
N PHE A 294 11.10 4.56 -17.84
CA PHE A 294 10.22 4.02 -16.81
C PHE A 294 9.70 2.64 -17.22
N GLY A 295 9.58 1.74 -16.24
CA GLY A 295 9.18 0.35 -16.35
C GLY A 295 8.18 0.00 -15.23
N SER A 296 7.80 -1.27 -15.13
CA SER A 296 6.88 -1.70 -14.08
C SER A 296 7.56 -1.76 -12.71
N PHE A 297 6.76 -1.80 -11.65
CA PHE A 297 7.28 -2.00 -10.29
C PHE A 297 7.89 -3.40 -10.16
N GLU A 298 7.27 -4.40 -10.77
CA GLU A 298 7.72 -5.78 -10.79
C GLU A 298 9.11 -5.90 -11.43
N ASP A 299 9.34 -5.27 -12.58
CA ASP A 299 10.66 -5.27 -13.23
C ASP A 299 11.73 -4.58 -12.36
N ALA A 300 11.34 -3.52 -11.65
CA ALA A 300 12.25 -2.78 -10.78
C ALA A 300 12.60 -3.57 -9.51
N GLU A 301 11.62 -4.28 -8.94
CA GLU A 301 11.81 -5.15 -7.78
C GLU A 301 12.69 -6.36 -8.12
N ASP A 302 12.46 -7.01 -9.26
CA ASP A 302 13.32 -8.09 -9.76
C ASP A 302 14.77 -7.60 -9.91
N GLN A 303 14.97 -6.42 -10.49
CA GLN A 303 16.30 -5.84 -10.64
C GLN A 303 16.97 -5.54 -9.28
N VAL A 304 16.24 -4.98 -8.31
CA VAL A 304 16.80 -4.70 -6.98
C VAL A 304 17.15 -5.99 -6.27
N THR A 305 16.34 -7.03 -6.42
CA THR A 305 16.61 -8.38 -5.88
C THR A 305 17.88 -8.97 -6.47
N ASP A 306 18.11 -8.81 -7.77
CA ASP A 306 19.34 -9.26 -8.43
C ASP A 306 20.60 -8.51 -7.93
N LEU A 307 20.46 -7.21 -7.61
CA LEU A 307 21.58 -6.36 -7.17
C LEU A 307 21.89 -6.49 -5.66
N TRP A 308 20.88 -6.87 -4.86
CA TRP A 308 20.97 -7.10 -3.42
C TRP A 308 20.32 -8.43 -3.03
N PRO A 309 20.91 -9.58 -3.42
CA PRO A 309 20.31 -10.91 -3.19
C PRO A 309 20.23 -11.29 -1.71
N ASP A 310 21.06 -10.68 -0.86
CA ASP A 310 21.13 -10.96 0.58
C ASP A 310 20.16 -10.09 1.42
N TYR A 311 19.34 -9.25 0.78
CA TYR A 311 18.46 -8.30 1.46
C TYR A 311 16.99 -8.73 1.35
N ASP A 312 16.45 -9.34 2.40
CA ASP A 312 15.14 -10.02 2.40
C ASP A 312 13.92 -9.09 2.29
N SER A 313 14.09 -7.77 2.49
CA SER A 313 12.98 -6.82 2.43
C SER A 313 12.62 -6.47 0.98
N PRO A 314 11.33 -6.36 0.62
CA PRO A 314 10.90 -5.96 -0.72
C PRO A 314 11.29 -4.52 -1.05
N LEU A 315 11.15 -4.12 -2.31
CA LEU A 315 11.39 -2.73 -2.73
C LEU A 315 10.20 -1.86 -2.35
N ASP A 316 10.39 -0.87 -1.48
CA ASP A 316 9.31 0.04 -1.11
C ASP A 316 9.01 1.04 -2.23
N LYS A 317 7.74 1.47 -2.32
CA LYS A 317 7.31 2.54 -3.22
C LYS A 317 7.40 3.90 -2.52
N GLU A 318 7.82 4.92 -3.25
CA GLU A 318 7.77 6.29 -2.77
C GLU A 318 6.32 6.76 -2.68
N CYS A 319 5.99 7.39 -1.56
CA CYS A 319 4.61 7.70 -1.20
C CYS A 319 4.32 9.19 -1.39
N SER A 320 3.17 9.51 -1.99
CA SER A 320 2.73 10.90 -2.13
C SER A 320 2.36 11.50 -0.78
N ILE A 321 2.81 12.74 -0.50
CA ILE A 321 2.32 13.50 0.65
C ILE A 321 0.80 13.67 0.55
N GLN A 322 0.26 13.86 -0.65
CA GLN A 322 -1.19 14.01 -0.84
C GLN A 322 -1.96 12.72 -0.52
N GLN A 323 -1.41 11.56 -0.88
CA GLN A 323 -2.02 10.27 -0.56
C GLN A 323 -2.06 10.01 0.95
N ARG A 324 -1.12 10.57 1.73
CA ARG A 324 -1.16 10.46 3.19
C ARG A 324 -2.35 11.14 3.83
N PHE A 325 -2.96 12.13 3.18
CA PHE A 325 -4.16 12.82 3.67
C PHE A 325 -5.44 12.37 2.94
N THR A 326 -5.49 11.10 2.50
CA THR A 326 -6.68 10.50 1.87
C THR A 326 -7.60 9.82 2.89
N ASP A 327 -8.80 9.46 2.45
CA ASP A 327 -9.80 8.79 3.28
C ASP A 327 -9.25 7.49 3.90
N LEU A 328 -9.46 7.32 5.21
CA LEU A 328 -9.04 6.15 5.97
C LEU A 328 -10.25 5.26 6.29
N ARG A 329 -10.19 3.99 5.91
CA ARG A 329 -11.21 2.95 6.12
C ARG A 329 -10.68 1.92 7.09
N LEU A 330 -11.16 1.98 8.32
CA LEU A 330 -10.70 1.19 9.44
C LEU A 330 -11.75 0.16 9.86
N VAL A 331 -11.32 -1.03 10.25
CA VAL A 331 -12.20 -2.06 10.83
C VAL A 331 -11.73 -2.36 12.23
N LEU A 332 -12.59 -2.13 13.22
CA LEU A 332 -12.31 -2.48 14.62
C LEU A 332 -12.65 -3.95 14.83
N VAL A 333 -11.68 -4.76 15.25
CA VAL A 333 -11.83 -6.20 15.45
C VAL A 333 -11.37 -6.56 16.86
N GLY A 334 -11.98 -7.56 17.48
CA GLY A 334 -11.61 -7.98 18.84
C GLY A 334 -12.77 -8.64 19.58
N ARG A 335 -12.50 -9.19 20.75
CA ARG A 335 -13.49 -9.90 21.57
C ARG A 335 -14.66 -9.01 22.00
N THR A 336 -15.78 -9.62 22.36
CA THR A 336 -16.89 -8.91 23.03
C THR A 336 -16.36 -8.24 24.31
N GLY A 337 -16.65 -6.95 24.49
CA GLY A 337 -16.19 -6.20 25.66
C GLY A 337 -14.74 -5.72 25.62
N SER A 338 -14.00 -5.89 24.51
CA SER A 338 -12.61 -5.42 24.40
C SER A 338 -12.45 -3.89 24.28
N GLY A 339 -13.56 -3.14 24.16
CA GLY A 339 -13.54 -1.68 24.04
C GLY A 339 -13.48 -1.15 22.60
N LYS A 340 -13.92 -1.94 21.60
CA LYS A 340 -13.99 -1.52 20.20
C LYS A 340 -14.77 -0.22 20.00
N SER A 341 -16.05 -0.19 20.38
CA SER A 341 -16.91 0.99 20.25
C SER A 341 -16.32 2.23 20.94
N SER A 342 -15.74 2.05 22.13
CA SER A 342 -15.06 3.13 22.86
C SER A 342 -13.83 3.65 22.11
N SER A 343 -13.00 2.75 21.57
CA SER A 343 -11.84 3.12 20.75
C SER A 343 -12.26 3.87 19.49
N GLY A 344 -13.35 3.44 18.83
CA GLY A 344 -13.95 4.14 17.70
C GLY A 344 -14.42 5.56 18.05
N ASN A 345 -15.05 5.74 19.23
CA ASN A 345 -15.47 7.06 19.70
C ASN A 345 -14.29 7.99 20.01
N ILE A 346 -13.21 7.45 20.60
CA ILE A 346 -11.97 8.19 20.86
C ILE A 346 -11.36 8.66 19.53
N ILE A 347 -11.23 7.77 18.54
CA ILE A 347 -10.69 8.12 17.22
C ILE A 347 -11.56 9.18 16.54
N LEU A 348 -12.89 9.04 16.58
CA LEU A 348 -13.79 10.02 15.98
C LEU A 348 -13.94 11.30 16.82
N GLY A 349 -13.45 11.35 18.06
CA GLY A 349 -13.66 12.46 18.99
C GLY A 349 -15.13 12.82 19.20
N ARG A 350 -16.04 11.82 19.18
CA ARG A 350 -17.48 11.95 19.50
C ARG A 350 -18.08 10.59 19.84
N ASP A 351 -19.19 10.60 20.57
CA ASP A 351 -19.96 9.38 20.88
C ASP A 351 -20.81 8.92 19.67
N ALA A 352 -20.15 8.32 18.67
CA ALA A 352 -20.79 7.84 17.44
C ALA A 352 -21.29 6.38 17.57
N PHE A 353 -20.61 5.58 18.39
CA PHE A 353 -20.93 4.19 18.69
C PHE A 353 -21.52 4.11 20.10
N SER A 354 -22.65 3.43 20.25
CA SER A 354 -23.30 3.26 21.55
C SER A 354 -22.55 2.21 22.40
N PRO A 355 -22.03 2.56 23.59
CA PRO A 355 -21.44 1.57 24.50
C PRO A 355 -22.47 0.51 24.95
N ALA A 356 -23.75 0.88 24.92
CA ALA A 356 -24.89 0.03 25.25
C ALA A 356 -25.16 -1.09 24.22
N GLY A 357 -24.42 -1.13 23.10
CA GLY A 357 -24.37 -2.29 22.19
C GLY A 357 -23.74 -3.54 22.81
N ALA A 358 -23.20 -3.43 24.03
CA ALA A 358 -22.75 -4.54 24.89
C ALA A 358 -23.88 -5.45 25.40
N ALA A 359 -25.12 -5.31 24.92
CA ALA A 359 -26.11 -6.37 25.05
C ALA A 359 -25.62 -7.58 24.23
N ALA A 360 -25.34 -8.69 24.92
CA ALA A 360 -24.98 -9.96 24.32
C ALA A 360 -25.98 -10.33 23.21
N GLY A 361 -25.59 -10.17 21.93
CA GLY A 361 -26.43 -10.56 20.80
C GLY A 361 -26.55 -9.57 19.64
N ASN A 362 -25.89 -8.41 19.65
CA ASN A 362 -25.90 -7.56 18.45
C ASN A 362 -24.98 -8.14 17.37
N VAL A 363 -25.60 -8.73 16.32
CA VAL A 363 -24.88 -9.42 15.23
C VAL A 363 -24.47 -8.45 14.14
N GLN A 364 -24.87 -7.17 14.19
CA GLN A 364 -24.72 -6.21 13.09
C GLN A 364 -23.52 -5.27 13.28
N CYS A 365 -22.77 -4.97 12.21
CA CYS A 365 -21.73 -3.93 12.28
C CYS A 365 -22.35 -2.52 12.23
N CYS A 366 -21.64 -1.56 12.79
CA CYS A 366 -21.97 -0.14 12.70
C CYS A 366 -20.89 0.60 11.92
N LEU A 367 -21.29 1.39 10.92
CA LEU A 367 -20.37 2.23 10.13
C LEU A 367 -20.56 3.68 10.53
N GLN A 368 -19.47 4.38 10.79
CA GLN A 368 -19.47 5.81 11.08
C GLN A 368 -18.36 6.50 10.29
N THR A 369 -18.67 7.70 9.78
CA THR A 369 -17.72 8.54 9.07
C THR A 369 -17.66 9.92 9.70
N LYS A 370 -16.45 10.44 9.87
CA LYS A 370 -16.20 11.81 10.31
C LYS A 370 -14.85 12.28 9.76
N LYS A 371 -14.75 13.58 9.48
CA LYS A 371 -13.46 14.23 9.33
C LYS A 371 -12.76 14.31 10.69
N VAL A 372 -11.61 13.66 10.82
CA VAL A 372 -10.75 13.68 12.02
C VAL A 372 -9.40 14.21 11.57
N PHE A 373 -8.98 15.36 12.11
CA PHE A 373 -7.92 16.17 11.52
C PHE A 373 -8.25 16.45 10.04
N ASP A 374 -7.43 15.94 9.10
CA ASP A 374 -7.68 16.05 7.65
C ASP A 374 -8.10 14.75 6.99
N TRP A 375 -8.13 13.66 7.74
CA TRP A 375 -8.58 12.37 7.22
C TRP A 375 -10.10 12.31 7.27
N GLU A 376 -10.72 11.93 6.16
CA GLU A 376 -12.07 11.38 6.20
C GLU A 376 -11.97 9.95 6.74
N VAL A 377 -12.22 9.79 8.04
CA VAL A 377 -12.09 8.50 8.72
C VAL A 377 -13.45 7.81 8.73
N THR A 378 -13.52 6.68 8.05
CA THR A 378 -14.63 5.73 8.10
C THR A 378 -14.24 4.54 8.98
N ILE A 379 -14.98 4.33 10.05
CA ILE A 379 -14.74 3.22 11.00
C ILE A 379 -15.93 2.27 10.95
N VAL A 380 -15.63 0.98 10.78
CA VAL A 380 -16.57 -0.12 10.98
C VAL A 380 -16.31 -0.75 12.34
N ASP A 381 -17.26 -0.59 13.26
CA ASP A 381 -17.30 -1.33 14.52
C ASP A 381 -17.94 -2.69 14.28
N THR A 382 -17.18 -3.77 14.49
CA THR A 382 -17.67 -5.13 14.29
C THR A 382 -18.26 -5.72 15.56
N PRO A 383 -19.16 -6.72 15.45
CA PRO A 383 -19.48 -7.58 16.59
C PRO A 383 -18.20 -8.22 17.18
N GLY A 384 -18.30 -8.70 18.42
CA GLY A 384 -17.22 -9.46 19.04
C GLY A 384 -16.90 -10.72 18.24
N LEU A 385 -15.61 -11.01 18.04
CA LEU A 385 -15.17 -12.24 17.40
C LEU A 385 -15.74 -13.46 18.14
N SER A 386 -16.39 -14.35 17.38
CA SER A 386 -16.99 -15.59 17.84
C SER A 386 -16.91 -16.66 16.75
N GLU A 387 -16.89 -17.93 17.15
CA GLU A 387 -16.99 -19.08 16.24
C GLU A 387 -18.37 -19.17 15.52
N THR A 388 -19.33 -18.31 15.87
CA THR A 388 -20.66 -18.28 15.25
C THR A 388 -20.61 -17.78 13.80
N PHE A 389 -21.02 -18.64 12.87
CA PHE A 389 -21.05 -18.35 11.43
C PHE A 389 -21.81 -17.07 11.05
N ALA A 390 -22.91 -16.75 11.74
CA ALA A 390 -23.69 -15.53 11.50
C ALA A 390 -22.86 -14.25 11.76
N ILE A 391 -22.02 -14.25 12.80
CA ILE A 391 -21.14 -13.13 13.15
C ILE A 391 -20.03 -13.00 12.12
N GLN A 392 -19.38 -14.10 11.75
CA GLN A 392 -18.35 -14.09 10.70
C GLN A 392 -18.90 -13.58 9.37
N THR A 393 -20.10 -14.03 8.99
CA THR A 393 -20.77 -13.59 7.76
C THR A 393 -21.08 -12.09 7.79
N GLU A 394 -21.51 -11.55 8.92
CA GLU A 394 -21.75 -10.11 9.04
C GLU A 394 -20.46 -9.31 8.90
N ILE A 395 -19.42 -9.67 9.65
CA ILE A 395 -18.11 -8.99 9.58
C ILE A 395 -17.62 -8.90 8.13
N LEU A 396 -17.76 -10.00 7.38
CA LEU A 396 -17.41 -10.06 5.97
C LEU A 396 -18.30 -9.18 5.09
N LYS A 397 -19.61 -9.07 5.35
CA LYS A 397 -20.47 -8.13 4.61
C LYS A 397 -20.01 -6.68 4.82
N CYS A 398 -19.65 -6.31 6.04
CA CYS A 398 -19.26 -4.94 6.38
C CYS A 398 -17.97 -4.51 5.68
N ILE A 399 -17.00 -5.42 5.61
CA ILE A 399 -15.78 -5.23 4.84
C ILE A 399 -16.07 -5.08 3.33
N ASN A 400 -17.02 -5.85 2.80
CA ASN A 400 -17.46 -5.69 1.41
C ASN A 400 -18.19 -4.37 1.12
N MET A 401 -18.71 -3.69 2.16
CA MET A 401 -19.31 -2.35 2.01
C MET A 401 -18.25 -1.24 1.97
N LEU A 402 -17.03 -1.50 2.48
CA LEU A 402 -15.91 -0.59 2.38
C LEU A 402 -15.25 -0.74 1.00
N ALA A 403 -15.76 -0.10 -0.05
CA ALA A 403 -15.08 -0.13 -1.36
C ALA A 403 -13.87 0.84 -1.37
N PRO A 404 -12.72 0.47 -1.98
CA PRO A 404 -12.32 -0.84 -2.54
C PRO A 404 -11.92 -1.92 -1.52
N GLY A 405 -11.80 -1.57 -0.25
CA GLY A 405 -11.51 -2.45 0.90
C GLY A 405 -11.08 -1.62 2.12
N PRO A 406 -10.94 -2.21 3.31
CA PRO A 406 -10.31 -1.53 4.43
C PRO A 406 -8.82 -1.31 4.17
N GLN A 407 -8.29 -0.18 4.63
CA GLN A 407 -6.84 0.07 4.58
C GLN A 407 -6.13 -0.53 5.80
N ALA A 408 -6.82 -0.55 6.95
CA ALA A 408 -6.27 -1.15 8.17
C ALA A 408 -7.32 -1.84 9.04
N PHE A 409 -6.88 -2.85 9.76
CA PHE A 409 -7.59 -3.49 10.86
C PHE A 409 -7.00 -2.98 12.18
N LEU A 410 -7.87 -2.56 13.10
CA LEU A 410 -7.48 -2.24 14.47
C LEU A 410 -7.92 -3.39 15.37
N LEU A 411 -6.98 -4.26 15.73
CA LEU A 411 -7.21 -5.33 16.69
C LEU A 411 -7.20 -4.73 18.10
N VAL A 412 -8.38 -4.65 18.70
CA VAL A 412 -8.59 -4.05 20.03
C VAL A 412 -8.44 -5.13 21.09
N ILE A 413 -7.34 -5.06 21.83
CA ILE A 413 -6.98 -6.00 22.90
C ILE A 413 -7.16 -5.31 24.24
N LYS A 414 -7.90 -5.98 25.12
CA LYS A 414 -8.05 -5.55 26.50
C LYS A 414 -6.90 -6.10 27.35
N VAL A 415 -6.08 -5.20 27.87
CA VAL A 415 -4.93 -5.53 28.72
C VAL A 415 -5.39 -5.66 30.17
N GLY A 416 -5.06 -6.80 30.78
CA GLY A 416 -5.42 -7.10 32.16
C GLY A 416 -5.21 -8.58 32.50
N PRO A 417 -5.68 -9.04 33.67
CA PRO A 417 -5.46 -10.42 34.15
C PRO A 417 -5.97 -11.52 33.21
N GLN A 418 -6.91 -11.21 32.31
CA GLN A 418 -7.54 -12.13 31.37
C GLN A 418 -6.98 -12.04 29.94
N ILE A 419 -5.79 -11.46 29.75
CA ILE A 419 -5.22 -11.26 28.41
C ILE A 419 -5.08 -12.54 27.57
N ASN A 420 -4.88 -13.68 28.21
CA ASN A 420 -4.81 -14.99 27.54
C ASN A 420 -6.12 -15.36 26.81
N GLU A 421 -7.26 -14.81 27.24
CA GLU A 421 -8.54 -15.00 26.54
C GLU A 421 -8.58 -14.31 25.17
N GLU A 422 -7.71 -13.30 24.95
CA GLU A 422 -7.60 -12.59 23.68
C GLU A 422 -6.87 -13.41 22.61
N GLN A 423 -6.18 -14.51 22.98
CA GLN A 423 -5.55 -15.42 22.03
C GLN A 423 -6.56 -16.02 21.04
N ASP A 424 -7.80 -16.27 21.49
CA ASP A 424 -8.85 -16.77 20.62
C ASP A 424 -9.29 -15.72 19.58
N ALA A 425 -9.30 -14.44 19.95
CA ALA A 425 -9.58 -13.36 19.01
C ALA A 425 -8.48 -13.24 17.93
N VAL A 426 -7.20 -13.40 18.30
CA VAL A 426 -6.10 -13.45 17.32
C VAL A 426 -6.28 -14.63 16.37
N ARG A 427 -6.55 -15.83 16.90
CA ARG A 427 -6.78 -17.04 16.09
C ARG A 427 -7.93 -16.84 15.10
N GLN A 428 -9.06 -16.34 15.58
CA GLN A 428 -10.24 -16.09 14.75
C GLN A 428 -10.01 -15.01 13.70
N MET A 429 -9.23 -13.97 14.00
CA MET A 429 -8.86 -12.94 13.03
C MET A 429 -8.14 -13.56 11.82
N GLU A 430 -7.18 -14.45 12.08
CA GLU A 430 -6.47 -15.18 11.02
C GLU A 430 -7.37 -16.19 10.29
N GLU A 431 -8.28 -16.88 10.98
CA GLU A 431 -9.26 -17.78 10.34
C GLU A 431 -10.23 -17.03 9.40
N ILE A 432 -10.66 -15.82 9.79
CA ILE A 432 -11.64 -15.01 9.03
C ILE A 432 -10.99 -14.23 7.90
N PHE A 433 -9.76 -13.73 8.05
CA PHE A 433 -9.10 -12.85 7.08
C PHE A 433 -7.90 -13.48 6.39
N GLY A 434 -7.33 -14.56 6.92
CA GLY A 434 -6.10 -15.17 6.43
C GLY A 434 -4.84 -14.46 6.96
N GLU A 435 -3.69 -15.11 6.81
CA GLU A 435 -2.39 -14.64 7.36
C GLU A 435 -1.98 -13.24 6.86
N ASN A 436 -2.41 -12.87 5.65
CA ASN A 436 -2.07 -11.57 5.07
C ASN A 436 -2.73 -10.38 5.79
N VAL A 437 -3.74 -10.61 6.64
CA VAL A 437 -4.38 -9.53 7.42
C VAL A 437 -3.38 -8.79 8.30
N TRP A 438 -2.34 -9.49 8.77
CA TRP A 438 -1.33 -8.95 9.67
C TRP A 438 -0.50 -7.84 9.03
N SER A 439 -0.33 -7.86 7.71
CA SER A 439 0.33 -6.77 6.98
C SER A 439 -0.42 -5.45 7.10
N ASN A 440 -1.76 -5.52 7.28
CA ASN A 440 -2.66 -4.38 7.39
C ASN A 440 -3.22 -4.17 8.81
N THR A 441 -2.60 -4.76 9.85
CA THR A 441 -3.12 -4.71 11.22
C THR A 441 -2.30 -3.80 12.14
N PHE A 442 -3.00 -3.03 12.96
CA PHE A 442 -2.48 -2.31 14.14
C PHE A 442 -3.21 -2.81 15.39
N VAL A 443 -2.56 -2.73 16.54
CA VAL A 443 -3.13 -3.17 17.82
C VAL A 443 -3.48 -1.97 18.67
N VAL A 444 -4.73 -1.88 19.12
CA VAL A 444 -5.18 -0.85 20.07
C VAL A 444 -5.37 -1.50 21.44
N LEU A 445 -4.65 -0.99 22.44
CA LEU A 445 -4.66 -1.52 23.80
C LEU A 445 -5.63 -0.72 24.67
N THR A 446 -6.55 -1.42 25.33
CA THR A 446 -7.52 -0.85 26.28
C THR A 446 -7.27 -1.40 27.69
N CYS A 447 -7.67 -0.66 28.72
CA CYS A 447 -7.52 -1.05 30.13
C CYS A 447 -8.85 -0.86 30.88
N ASP A 448 -9.05 -1.62 31.96
CA ASP A 448 -10.28 -1.56 32.77
C ASP A 448 -10.48 -0.23 33.52
N ASN A 449 -9.39 0.48 33.83
CA ASN A 449 -9.45 1.77 34.53
C ASN A 449 -9.40 2.92 33.52
N GLN A 450 -10.50 3.67 33.43
CA GLN A 450 -10.70 4.76 32.47
C GLN A 450 -9.95 6.07 32.81
N SER A 451 -9.02 6.05 33.76
CA SER A 451 -8.21 7.21 34.12
C SER A 451 -6.75 6.80 34.16
N GLU A 452 -6.04 7.15 33.09
CA GLU A 452 -4.64 6.82 32.80
C GLU A 452 -4.36 5.33 32.64
N VAL A 453 -3.82 4.99 31.46
CA VAL A 453 -3.31 3.65 31.21
C VAL A 453 -2.10 3.46 32.10
N ASP A 454 -2.26 2.61 33.10
CA ASP A 454 -1.23 2.28 34.05
C ASP A 454 -0.08 1.59 33.29
N ILE A 455 1.00 2.33 33.04
CA ILE A 455 2.19 1.84 32.33
C ILE A 455 2.68 0.53 32.97
N GLN A 456 2.46 0.38 34.28
CA GLN A 456 2.81 -0.82 35.03
C GLN A 456 1.98 -2.04 34.62
N ILE A 457 0.69 -1.87 34.30
CA ILE A 457 -0.17 -2.95 33.78
C ILE A 457 0.30 -3.38 32.39
N LEU A 458 0.65 -2.41 31.52
CA LEU A 458 1.19 -2.70 30.19
C LEU A 458 2.52 -3.46 30.26
N GLU A 459 3.48 -2.97 31.05
CA GLU A 459 4.80 -3.60 31.19
C GLU A 459 4.70 -5.01 31.79
N THR A 460 3.79 -5.22 32.76
CA THR A 460 3.57 -6.55 33.36
C THR A 460 2.99 -7.55 32.35
N ASN A 461 2.13 -7.11 31.42
CA ASN A 461 1.46 -7.97 30.44
C ASN A 461 2.21 -8.09 29.09
N LYS A 462 3.29 -7.32 28.90
CA LYS A 462 4.12 -7.31 27.68
C LYS A 462 4.61 -8.71 27.27
N PRO A 463 5.04 -9.62 28.18
CA PRO A 463 5.42 -10.97 27.79
C PRO A 463 4.25 -11.79 27.23
N GLU A 464 3.05 -11.64 27.77
CA GLU A 464 1.87 -12.36 27.28
C GLU A 464 1.36 -11.78 25.96
N LEU A 465 1.39 -10.44 25.79
CA LEU A 465 1.13 -9.78 24.50
C LEU A 465 2.00 -10.35 23.38
N LYS A 466 3.29 -10.53 23.63
CA LYS A 466 4.24 -11.13 22.67
C LYS A 466 3.96 -12.59 22.35
N LYS A 467 3.30 -13.34 23.24
CA LYS A 467 2.93 -14.75 22.97
C LYS A 467 1.70 -14.86 22.09
N ILE A 468 0.75 -13.93 22.26
CA ILE A 468 -0.52 -13.98 21.52
C ILE A 468 -0.44 -13.25 20.18
N LEU A 469 0.40 -12.21 20.05
CA LEU A 469 0.53 -11.45 18.82
C LEU A 469 1.58 -12.07 17.88
N PRO A 470 1.32 -12.07 16.55
CA PRO A 470 2.36 -12.37 15.58
C PRO A 470 3.49 -11.34 15.65
N GLY A 471 4.74 -11.79 15.46
CA GLY A 471 5.92 -10.91 15.51
C GLY A 471 5.87 -9.71 14.55
N ARG A 472 5.05 -9.79 13.49
CA ARG A 472 4.85 -8.73 12.48
C ARG A 472 4.03 -7.52 12.96
N VAL A 473 3.35 -7.62 14.11
CA VAL A 473 2.52 -6.53 14.66
C VAL A 473 2.95 -6.07 16.05
N GLU A 474 4.03 -6.63 16.61
CA GLU A 474 4.54 -6.26 17.93
C GLU A 474 4.92 -4.78 18.03
N ASP A 475 5.42 -4.20 16.93
CA ASP A 475 5.84 -2.80 16.81
C ASP A 475 4.67 -1.83 16.54
N ARG A 476 3.44 -2.33 16.39
CA ARG A 476 2.26 -1.55 15.97
C ARG A 476 1.20 -1.45 17.07
N CYS A 477 1.63 -1.35 18.32
CA CYS A 477 0.73 -1.26 19.49
C CYS A 477 0.51 0.19 19.95
N TYR A 478 -0.75 0.60 20.10
CA TYR A 478 -1.15 1.97 20.44
C TYR A 478 -2.08 2.01 21.65
N VAL A 479 -1.90 3.06 22.45
CA VAL A 479 -2.78 3.41 23.57
C VAL A 479 -3.40 4.77 23.27
N LEU A 480 -4.72 4.80 23.08
CA LEU A 480 -5.43 6.02 22.66
C LEU A 480 -5.96 6.77 23.89
N ASN A 481 -5.15 7.66 24.45
CA ASN A 481 -5.49 8.45 25.65
C ASN A 481 -5.54 9.97 25.39
N ASN A 482 -5.09 10.44 24.24
CA ASN A 482 -5.13 11.84 23.84
C ASN A 482 -5.13 11.96 22.31
N ASN A 483 -5.35 13.18 21.81
CA ASN A 483 -5.42 13.45 20.38
C ASN A 483 -4.09 13.19 19.66
N GLN A 484 -2.94 13.39 20.33
CA GLN A 484 -1.64 13.11 19.74
C GLN A 484 -1.48 11.62 19.42
N LYS A 485 -1.89 10.73 20.33
CA LYS A 485 -1.86 9.28 20.10
C LYS A 485 -2.84 8.81 19.03
N VAL A 486 -3.98 9.47 18.89
CA VAL A 486 -4.89 9.25 17.76
C VAL A 486 -4.24 9.67 16.46
N TRP A 487 -3.56 10.83 16.44
CA TRP A 487 -2.82 11.30 15.28
C TRP A 487 -1.70 10.32 14.89
N ASP A 488 -0.87 9.90 15.86
CA ASP A 488 0.22 8.93 15.65
C ASP A 488 -0.30 7.64 14.99
N LEU A 489 -1.42 7.09 15.47
CA LEU A 489 -2.06 5.90 14.90
C LEU A 489 -2.53 6.14 13.46
N LEU A 490 -3.27 7.23 13.21
CA LEU A 490 -3.84 7.49 11.88
C LEU A 490 -2.77 7.79 10.84
N ASP A 491 -1.68 8.45 11.24
CA ASP A 491 -0.54 8.73 10.37
C ASP A 491 0.20 7.44 9.98
N GLU A 492 0.45 6.53 10.93
CA GLU A 492 1.03 5.22 10.62
C GLU A 492 0.09 4.35 9.77
N VAL A 493 -1.22 4.41 10.01
CA VAL A 493 -2.20 3.78 9.12
C VAL A 493 -2.12 4.37 7.72
N ALA A 494 -2.03 5.69 7.57
CA ALA A 494 -1.92 6.34 6.27
C ALA A 494 -0.62 5.96 5.54
N LYS A 495 0.51 5.90 6.26
CA LYS A 495 1.79 5.40 5.73
C LYS A 495 1.66 3.98 5.20
N MET A 496 1.09 3.09 6.00
CA MET A 496 0.87 1.69 5.64
C MET A 496 -0.13 1.55 4.47
N ALA A 497 -1.19 2.35 4.44
CA ALA A 497 -2.20 2.33 3.38
C ALA A 497 -1.66 2.69 1.99
N VAL A 498 -0.53 3.40 1.93
CA VAL A 498 0.16 3.72 0.68
C VAL A 498 1.18 2.63 0.31
N ALA A 499 1.90 2.08 1.30
CA ALA A 499 2.88 1.02 1.08
C ALA A 499 2.22 -0.31 0.67
N ASN A 500 1.10 -0.65 1.31
CA ASN A 500 0.34 -1.86 1.04
C ASN A 500 -0.84 -1.53 0.14
N ASN A 501 -1.18 -2.45 -0.77
CA ASN A 501 -2.48 -2.36 -1.43
C ASN A 501 -3.60 -2.41 -0.37
N VAL A 502 -4.71 -1.72 -0.67
CA VAL A 502 -5.94 -1.84 0.12
C VAL A 502 -6.24 -3.32 0.33
N TYR A 503 -6.52 -3.72 1.57
CA TYR A 503 -6.79 -5.13 1.86
C TYR A 503 -7.97 -5.60 1.02
N SER A 504 -7.69 -6.51 0.08
CA SER A 504 -8.67 -7.05 -0.84
C SER A 504 -9.05 -8.44 -0.39
N PHE A 505 -10.34 -8.68 -0.18
CA PHE A 505 -10.86 -10.01 0.14
C PHE A 505 -10.55 -11.05 -0.96
N LYS A 506 -10.20 -10.61 -2.19
CA LYS A 506 -9.66 -11.50 -3.22
C LYS A 506 -8.41 -12.23 -2.75
N ASP A 507 -7.58 -11.64 -1.91
CA ASP A 507 -6.33 -12.26 -1.42
C ASP A 507 -6.59 -13.46 -0.50
N ARG A 508 -7.76 -13.51 0.18
CA ARG A 508 -8.22 -14.71 0.91
C ARG A 508 -8.73 -15.79 -0.04
N VAL A 509 -9.52 -15.42 -1.05
CA VAL A 509 -10.06 -16.35 -2.06
C VAL A 509 -8.96 -16.94 -2.95
N LEU A 510 -7.88 -16.19 -3.17
CA LEU A 510 -6.70 -16.61 -3.92
C LEU A 510 -5.84 -17.64 -3.19
N GLN A 511 -6.03 -17.86 -1.88
CA GLN A 511 -5.16 -18.73 -1.10
C GLN A 511 -5.76 -20.07 -0.66
N ASP A 512 -7.08 -20.27 -0.58
CA ASP A 512 -7.65 -21.57 -0.20
C ASP A 512 -8.92 -21.96 -1.01
N LEU A 513 -8.85 -23.08 -1.75
CA LEU A 513 -9.94 -23.65 -2.53
C LEU A 513 -10.26 -25.05 -2.05
N ARG A 514 -11.46 -25.24 -1.48
CA ARG A 514 -11.93 -26.53 -0.95
C ARG A 514 -12.99 -27.10 -1.89
N LEU A 515 -12.60 -28.13 -2.61
CA LEU A 515 -13.36 -28.72 -3.70
C LEU A 515 -13.81 -30.13 -3.29
N VAL A 516 -15.08 -30.45 -3.52
CA VAL A 516 -15.61 -31.80 -3.34
C VAL A 516 -16.00 -32.34 -4.70
N LEU A 517 -15.38 -33.44 -5.13
CA LEU A 517 -15.70 -34.08 -6.40
C LEU A 517 -16.91 -34.99 -6.22
N VAL A 518 -17.96 -34.80 -7.00
CA VAL A 518 -19.24 -35.51 -6.93
C VAL A 518 -19.61 -36.03 -8.32
N GLY A 519 -20.26 -37.20 -8.42
CA GLY A 519 -20.65 -37.80 -9.70
C GLY A 519 -20.68 -39.33 -9.70
N ARG A 520 -21.21 -39.94 -10.76
CA ARG A 520 -21.38 -41.40 -10.90
C ARG A 520 -20.03 -42.15 -10.89
N THR A 521 -20.07 -43.45 -10.58
CA THR A 521 -18.88 -44.31 -10.70
C THR A 521 -18.43 -44.33 -12.17
N GLY A 522 -17.13 -44.13 -12.42
CA GLY A 522 -16.60 -44.03 -13.78
C GLY A 522 -16.76 -42.67 -14.47
N SER A 523 -17.31 -41.64 -13.80
CA SER A 523 -17.46 -40.30 -14.39
C SER A 523 -16.16 -39.51 -14.55
N GLY A 524 -15.04 -40.03 -14.02
CA GLY A 524 -13.73 -39.40 -14.11
C GLY A 524 -13.33 -38.54 -12.90
N LYS A 525 -14.05 -38.59 -11.76
CA LYS A 525 -13.72 -37.83 -10.54
C LYS A 525 -12.24 -37.87 -10.16
N SER A 526 -11.70 -39.07 -9.92
CA SER A 526 -10.30 -39.25 -9.53
C SER A 526 -9.32 -38.69 -10.57
N SER A 527 -9.63 -38.84 -11.87
CA SER A 527 -8.83 -38.25 -12.95
C SER A 527 -8.89 -36.72 -12.94
N SER A 528 -10.08 -36.13 -12.78
CA SER A 528 -10.25 -34.68 -12.63
C SER A 528 -9.48 -34.14 -11.43
N GLY A 529 -9.52 -34.83 -10.29
CA GLY A 529 -8.74 -34.48 -9.10
C GLY A 529 -7.24 -34.51 -9.35
N ASN A 530 -6.73 -35.53 -10.05
CA ASN A 530 -5.31 -35.62 -10.43
C ASN A 530 -4.89 -34.51 -11.39
N ILE A 531 -5.75 -34.16 -12.35
CA ILE A 531 -5.50 -33.05 -13.28
C ILE A 531 -5.46 -31.72 -12.53
N ILE A 532 -6.41 -31.45 -11.62
CA ILE A 532 -6.43 -30.22 -10.81
C ILE A 532 -5.17 -30.13 -9.94
N LEU A 533 -4.79 -31.21 -9.26
CA LEU A 533 -3.58 -31.24 -8.43
C LEU A 533 -2.28 -31.28 -9.25
N GLY A 534 -2.35 -31.67 -10.52
CA GLY A 534 -1.16 -31.90 -11.35
C GLY A 534 -0.22 -32.97 -10.81
N ARG A 535 -0.77 -34.04 -10.23
CA ARG A 535 -0.07 -35.26 -9.82
C ARG A 535 -1.06 -36.40 -9.67
N ASP A 536 -0.59 -37.63 -9.70
CA ASP A 536 -1.42 -38.83 -9.47
C ASP A 536 -1.68 -39.04 -7.96
N ALA A 537 -2.64 -38.29 -7.41
CA ALA A 537 -3.01 -38.33 -5.99
C ALA A 537 -4.15 -39.32 -5.68
N PHE A 538 -4.96 -39.65 -6.69
CA PHE A 538 -6.11 -40.55 -6.63
C PHE A 538 -5.92 -41.72 -7.61
N SER A 539 -6.37 -42.92 -7.23
CA SER A 539 -6.24 -44.12 -8.06
C SER A 539 -7.32 -44.14 -9.14
N THR A 540 -6.94 -44.25 -10.42
CA THR A 540 -7.86 -44.24 -11.57
C THR A 540 -8.24 -45.64 -12.09
N GLY A 541 -7.65 -46.71 -11.53
CA GLY A 541 -7.93 -48.10 -11.87
C GLY A 541 -9.17 -48.67 -11.15
N GLY A 542 -9.93 -49.52 -11.85
CA GLY A 542 -11.17 -50.15 -11.37
C GLY A 542 -11.04 -50.79 -9.98
N ALA A 543 -12.14 -50.72 -9.22
CA ALA A 543 -12.21 -51.03 -7.80
C ALA A 543 -11.46 -52.32 -7.40
N ALA A 544 -10.34 -52.18 -6.69
CA ALA A 544 -9.89 -53.24 -5.80
C ALA A 544 -10.90 -53.33 -4.65
N ALA A 545 -11.68 -54.41 -4.65
CA ALA A 545 -12.62 -54.73 -3.59
C ALA A 545 -11.92 -54.65 -2.22
N GLY A 546 -12.35 -53.72 -1.36
CA GLY A 546 -11.78 -53.68 0.00
C GLY A 546 -12.22 -52.54 0.91
N LYS A 547 -12.18 -51.27 0.48
CA LYS A 547 -12.57 -50.13 1.37
C LYS A 547 -13.10 -48.95 0.57
N VAL A 548 -14.43 -48.76 0.59
CA VAL A 548 -15.10 -47.56 0.06
C VAL A 548 -14.92 -46.42 1.08
N GLN A 549 -13.87 -45.62 0.89
CA GLN A 549 -13.57 -44.41 1.67
C GLN A 549 -13.28 -43.22 0.73
N TYR A 550 -13.70 -42.02 1.14
CA TYR A 550 -13.29 -40.79 0.48
C TYR A 550 -11.79 -40.56 0.67
N ARG A 551 -11.17 -39.81 -0.25
CA ARG A 551 -9.75 -39.44 -0.15
C ARG A 551 -9.63 -37.93 -0.16
N LEU A 552 -8.94 -37.39 0.86
CA LEU A 552 -8.62 -35.96 0.95
C LEU A 552 -7.17 -35.75 0.53
N GLN A 553 -6.94 -34.77 -0.34
CA GLN A 553 -5.61 -34.38 -0.81
C GLN A 553 -5.48 -32.87 -0.76
N ARG A 554 -4.28 -32.40 -0.39
CA ARG A 554 -3.94 -30.97 -0.37
C ARG A 554 -2.68 -30.72 -1.19
N LYS A 555 -2.69 -29.63 -1.95
CA LYS A 555 -1.50 -29.16 -2.69
C LYS A 555 -1.65 -27.69 -3.05
N LYS A 556 -0.54 -26.94 -3.00
CA LYS A 556 -0.46 -25.62 -3.60
C LYS A 556 -0.35 -25.74 -5.12
N VAL A 557 -1.26 -25.13 -5.87
CA VAL A 557 -1.34 -25.18 -7.33
C VAL A 557 -1.47 -23.74 -7.83
N PHE A 558 -0.50 -23.26 -8.62
CA PHE A 558 -0.52 -21.89 -9.20
C PHE A 558 -0.83 -20.75 -8.19
N GLY A 559 -0.39 -20.91 -6.93
CA GLY A 559 -0.65 -19.93 -5.85
C GLY A 559 -1.78 -20.33 -4.89
N TRP A 560 -2.80 -21.06 -5.36
CA TRP A 560 -3.94 -21.54 -4.54
C TRP A 560 -3.55 -22.73 -3.66
N ASN A 561 -3.89 -22.73 -2.37
CA ASN A 561 -3.92 -23.97 -1.58
C ASN A 561 -5.21 -24.73 -1.92
N VAL A 562 -5.09 -25.81 -2.68
CA VAL A 562 -6.25 -26.59 -3.13
C VAL A 562 -6.39 -27.81 -2.24
N THR A 563 -7.53 -27.92 -1.55
CA THR A 563 -7.99 -29.12 -0.86
C THR A 563 -9.05 -29.81 -1.73
N ILE A 564 -8.80 -31.05 -2.15
CA ILE A 564 -9.76 -31.86 -2.92
C ILE A 564 -10.19 -33.06 -2.09
N ILE A 565 -11.51 -33.26 -2.01
CA ILE A 565 -12.13 -34.48 -1.50
C ILE A 565 -12.69 -35.26 -2.68
N ASP A 566 -12.05 -36.38 -3.00
CA ASP A 566 -12.57 -37.36 -3.96
C ASP A 566 -13.58 -38.27 -3.25
N THR A 567 -14.84 -38.23 -3.72
CA THR A 567 -15.92 -39.02 -3.13
C THR A 567 -16.11 -40.34 -3.91
N PRO A 568 -16.49 -41.44 -3.23
CA PRO A 568 -16.95 -42.64 -3.94
C PRO A 568 -18.22 -42.32 -4.76
N GLY A 569 -18.63 -43.23 -5.66
CA GLY A 569 -19.88 -43.05 -6.40
C GLY A 569 -21.06 -42.79 -5.46
N LEU A 570 -21.94 -41.85 -5.84
CA LEU A 570 -23.05 -41.36 -5.00
C LEU A 570 -23.89 -42.46 -4.34
N TRP A 571 -23.95 -43.64 -4.95
CA TRP A 571 -24.81 -44.76 -4.57
C TRP A 571 -24.51 -45.38 -3.20
N GLU A 572 -23.31 -45.20 -2.64
CA GLU A 572 -22.90 -46.06 -1.53
C GLU A 572 -23.07 -45.45 -0.12
N ILE A 573 -23.03 -44.13 0.11
CA ILE A 573 -22.84 -43.66 1.50
C ILE A 573 -23.31 -42.22 1.86
N LYS A 574 -24.62 -42.01 2.09
CA LYS A 574 -25.18 -40.76 2.65
C LYS A 574 -24.48 -40.30 3.95
N THR A 575 -24.11 -41.23 4.83
CA THR A 575 -23.50 -40.94 6.15
C THR A 575 -22.03 -40.55 6.11
N LYS A 576 -21.26 -40.97 5.10
CA LYS A 576 -19.83 -40.64 4.98
C LYS A 576 -19.60 -39.33 4.24
N ILE A 577 -20.51 -38.92 3.36
CA ILE A 577 -20.46 -37.62 2.65
C ILE A 577 -20.65 -36.45 3.63
N LEU A 578 -21.55 -36.59 4.62
CA LEU A 578 -21.67 -35.61 5.70
C LEU A 578 -20.38 -35.45 6.51
N LYS A 579 -19.62 -36.54 6.68
CA LYS A 579 -18.30 -36.51 7.34
C LYS A 579 -17.26 -35.74 6.52
N CYS A 580 -17.37 -35.71 5.19
CA CYS A 580 -16.49 -34.90 4.31
C CYS A 580 -16.71 -33.38 4.49
N ILE A 581 -17.94 -32.98 4.76
CA ILE A 581 -18.28 -31.56 5.02
C ILE A 581 -17.69 -31.14 6.36
N ILE A 582 -17.81 -32.02 7.38
CA ILE A 582 -17.20 -31.80 8.70
C ILE A 582 -15.67 -31.73 8.60
N THR A 583 -15.03 -32.54 7.75
CA THR A 583 -13.56 -32.54 7.59
C THR A 583 -13.03 -31.45 6.66
N SER A 584 -13.89 -30.69 5.98
CA SER A 584 -13.52 -29.54 5.15
C SER A 584 -13.66 -28.19 5.87
N SER A 585 -13.70 -28.20 7.21
CA SER A 585 -13.91 -27.03 8.06
C SER A 585 -13.21 -25.74 7.56
N PRO A 586 -13.91 -24.59 7.52
CA PRO A 586 -15.34 -24.41 7.80
C PRO A 586 -16.38 -24.98 6.79
N GLY A 587 -16.00 -25.51 5.62
CA GLY A 587 -16.89 -26.18 4.65
C GLY A 587 -16.37 -26.12 3.20
N PRO A 588 -16.95 -26.85 2.23
CA PRO A 588 -16.47 -26.79 0.85
C PRO A 588 -16.90 -25.51 0.14
N HIS A 589 -15.98 -24.89 -0.61
CA HIS A 589 -16.28 -23.74 -1.46
C HIS A 589 -17.09 -24.16 -2.69
N VAL A 590 -16.73 -25.29 -3.30
CA VAL A 590 -17.36 -25.76 -4.55
C VAL A 590 -17.53 -27.27 -4.56
N PHE A 591 -18.71 -27.73 -4.98
CA PHE A 591 -18.95 -29.10 -5.41
C PHE A 591 -18.70 -29.19 -6.92
N LEU A 592 -17.66 -29.91 -7.32
CA LEU A 592 -17.40 -30.22 -8.73
C LEU A 592 -18.23 -31.44 -9.13
N LEU A 593 -19.34 -31.21 -9.82
CA LEU A 593 -20.16 -32.28 -10.39
C LEU A 593 -19.51 -32.77 -11.69
N VAL A 594 -18.83 -33.92 -11.60
CA VAL A 594 -18.06 -34.52 -12.68
C VAL A 594 -18.92 -35.50 -13.47
N ILE A 595 -19.13 -35.19 -14.75
CA ILE A 595 -20.01 -35.92 -15.66
C ILE A 595 -19.19 -36.37 -16.87
N LYS A 596 -19.24 -37.65 -17.19
CA LYS A 596 -18.59 -38.19 -18.40
C LYS A 596 -19.51 -38.03 -19.61
N VAL A 597 -19.02 -37.35 -20.63
CA VAL A 597 -19.76 -37.15 -21.89
C VAL A 597 -19.80 -38.44 -22.69
N GLY A 598 -21.00 -38.87 -23.06
CA GLY A 598 -21.21 -40.05 -23.90
C GLY A 598 -22.69 -40.36 -24.18
N PRO A 599 -22.97 -41.37 -25.02
CA PRO A 599 -24.33 -41.69 -25.47
C PRO A 599 -25.30 -42.11 -24.35
N GLN A 600 -24.78 -42.63 -23.24
CA GLN A 600 -25.55 -43.10 -22.08
C GLN A 600 -25.57 -42.07 -20.94
N MET A 601 -25.40 -40.79 -21.24
CA MET A 601 -25.42 -39.73 -20.24
C MET A 601 -26.83 -39.58 -19.64
N ASP A 602 -26.95 -39.94 -18.37
CA ASP A 602 -28.14 -39.79 -17.55
C ASP A 602 -27.69 -39.38 -16.14
N GLU A 603 -28.12 -38.20 -15.69
CA GLU A 603 -27.65 -37.60 -14.43
C GLU A 603 -28.82 -37.16 -13.53
N GLU A 604 -30.07 -37.44 -13.90
CA GLU A 604 -31.25 -37.06 -13.12
C GLU A 604 -31.21 -37.65 -11.71
N ASP A 605 -30.85 -38.94 -11.60
CA ASP A 605 -30.69 -39.61 -10.30
C ASP A 605 -29.55 -39.00 -9.47
N THR A 606 -28.45 -38.61 -10.11
CA THR A 606 -27.31 -37.97 -9.43
C THR A 606 -27.73 -36.63 -8.83
N MET A 607 -28.49 -35.83 -9.58
CA MET A 607 -28.98 -34.52 -9.15
C MET A 607 -29.98 -34.65 -8.01
N ARG A 608 -30.97 -35.54 -8.14
CA ARG A 608 -31.95 -35.83 -7.08
C ARG A 608 -31.25 -36.21 -5.78
N GLN A 609 -30.24 -37.07 -5.86
CA GLN A 609 -29.48 -37.49 -4.67
C GLN A 609 -28.63 -36.35 -4.09
N MET A 610 -28.08 -35.47 -4.92
CA MET A 610 -27.37 -34.28 -4.45
C MET A 610 -28.29 -33.38 -3.63
N GLU A 611 -29.53 -33.16 -4.09
CA GLU A 611 -30.55 -32.44 -3.32
C GLU A 611 -30.98 -33.18 -2.06
N GLU A 612 -31.21 -34.51 -2.12
CA GLU A 612 -31.56 -35.29 -0.93
C GLU A 612 -30.47 -35.25 0.15
N ILE A 613 -29.20 -35.17 -0.24
CA ILE A 613 -28.06 -35.19 0.69
C ILE A 613 -27.75 -33.78 1.19
N PHE A 614 -27.77 -32.78 0.32
CA PHE A 614 -27.25 -31.45 0.61
C PHE A 614 -28.33 -30.35 0.65
N GLY A 615 -29.58 -30.66 0.32
CA GLY A 615 -30.63 -29.68 0.14
C GLY A 615 -30.43 -28.84 -1.13
N GLU A 616 -31.44 -28.04 -1.47
CA GLU A 616 -31.47 -27.23 -2.69
C GLU A 616 -30.32 -26.19 -2.75
N ASN A 617 -29.84 -25.72 -1.60
CA ASN A 617 -28.78 -24.70 -1.53
C ASN A 617 -27.40 -25.20 -1.99
N VAL A 618 -27.24 -26.51 -2.21
CA VAL A 618 -26.02 -27.08 -2.79
C VAL A 618 -25.73 -26.50 -4.17
N TRP A 619 -26.77 -26.22 -4.95
CA TRP A 619 -26.65 -25.74 -6.33
C TRP A 619 -25.99 -24.37 -6.43
N SER A 620 -26.14 -23.54 -5.40
CA SER A 620 -25.40 -22.28 -5.30
C SER A 620 -23.89 -22.51 -5.27
N HIS A 621 -23.43 -23.66 -4.77
CA HIS A 621 -22.03 -24.06 -4.64
C HIS A 621 -21.61 -25.16 -5.64
N THR A 622 -22.44 -25.51 -6.63
CA THR A 622 -22.09 -26.52 -7.65
C THR A 622 -21.48 -25.89 -8.92
N PHE A 623 -20.38 -26.47 -9.40
CA PHE A 623 -19.75 -26.19 -10.69
C PHE A 623 -19.62 -27.50 -11.49
N ILE A 624 -19.91 -27.49 -12.79
CA ILE A 624 -19.98 -28.71 -13.60
C ILE A 624 -18.71 -28.93 -14.40
N VAL A 625 -18.16 -30.15 -14.32
CA VAL A 625 -16.98 -30.57 -15.08
C VAL A 625 -17.39 -31.68 -16.04
N LEU A 626 -17.40 -31.38 -17.33
CA LEU A 626 -17.71 -32.33 -18.40
C LEU A 626 -16.43 -33.02 -18.86
N THR A 627 -16.29 -34.30 -18.55
CA THR A 627 -15.09 -35.06 -18.87
C THR A 627 -15.23 -35.81 -20.19
N TYR A 628 -14.14 -35.84 -20.97
CA TYR A 628 -14.09 -36.53 -22.25
C TYR A 628 -12.68 -37.06 -22.57
N GLN A 629 -12.60 -38.00 -23.52
CA GLN A 629 -11.36 -38.66 -23.95
C GLN A 629 -11.13 -38.47 -25.47
N SER A 630 -12.15 -38.79 -26.28
CA SER A 630 -12.07 -38.73 -27.75
C SER A 630 -13.35 -38.16 -28.39
N VAL A 631 -13.92 -37.13 -27.78
CA VAL A 631 -15.25 -36.60 -28.11
C VAL A 631 -15.19 -35.44 -29.10
N VAL A 632 -16.17 -35.38 -30.02
CA VAL A 632 -16.39 -34.29 -30.99
C VAL A 632 -17.18 -33.15 -30.32
N GLU A 633 -16.89 -31.89 -30.63
CA GLU A 633 -17.52 -30.69 -30.02
C GLU A 633 -19.06 -30.75 -29.96
N ASP A 634 -19.70 -31.35 -30.96
CA ASP A 634 -21.16 -31.50 -31.04
C ASP A 634 -21.77 -32.30 -29.88
N GLN A 635 -21.08 -33.34 -29.40
CA GLN A 635 -21.58 -34.14 -28.26
C GLN A 635 -21.53 -33.35 -26.95
N LEU A 636 -20.58 -32.44 -26.83
CA LEU A 636 -20.40 -31.58 -25.67
C LEU A 636 -21.46 -30.48 -25.64
N ALA A 637 -21.80 -29.93 -26.82
CA ALA A 637 -22.92 -29.01 -26.98
C ALA A 637 -24.26 -29.69 -26.63
N ALA A 638 -24.47 -30.92 -27.13
CA ALA A 638 -25.67 -31.71 -26.81
C ALA A 638 -25.77 -32.03 -25.30
N ALA A 639 -24.65 -32.39 -24.67
CA ALA A 639 -24.59 -32.62 -23.22
C ALA A 639 -24.96 -31.36 -22.41
N LYS A 640 -24.43 -30.20 -22.80
CA LYS A 640 -24.77 -28.92 -22.16
C LYS A 640 -26.24 -28.55 -22.34
N ALA A 641 -26.80 -28.76 -23.54
CA ALA A 641 -28.22 -28.53 -23.80
C ALA A 641 -29.12 -29.42 -22.92
N LYS A 642 -28.80 -30.72 -22.84
CA LYS A 642 -29.54 -31.65 -21.96
C LYS A 642 -29.43 -31.26 -20.48
N LEU A 643 -28.24 -30.85 -20.02
CA LEU A 643 -28.05 -30.41 -18.64
C LEU A 643 -28.82 -29.13 -18.32
N LYS A 644 -28.94 -28.21 -19.28
CA LYS A 644 -29.71 -26.97 -19.13
C LYS A 644 -31.21 -27.24 -18.91
N GLU A 645 -31.74 -28.34 -19.42
CA GLU A 645 -33.15 -28.73 -19.21
C GLU A 645 -33.41 -29.28 -17.80
N ILE A 646 -32.42 -29.92 -17.17
CA ILE A 646 -32.59 -30.63 -15.89
C ILE A 646 -32.00 -29.92 -14.68
N LEU A 647 -31.09 -28.96 -14.87
CA LEU A 647 -30.47 -28.21 -13.77
C LEU A 647 -31.29 -26.98 -13.37
N PRO A 648 -31.25 -26.59 -12.08
CA PRO A 648 -31.81 -25.31 -11.65
C PRO A 648 -31.11 -24.13 -12.35
N GLN A 649 -31.86 -23.05 -12.61
CA GLN A 649 -31.33 -21.81 -13.21
C GLN A 649 -30.06 -21.28 -12.51
N ARG A 650 -29.89 -21.55 -11.21
CA ARG A 650 -28.72 -21.10 -10.43
C ARG A 650 -27.39 -21.72 -10.88
N VAL A 651 -27.42 -22.83 -11.63
CA VAL A 651 -26.24 -23.53 -12.17
C VAL A 651 -26.00 -23.21 -13.66
N GLU A 652 -26.88 -22.41 -14.26
CA GLU A 652 -26.79 -22.00 -15.66
C GLU A 652 -25.42 -21.34 -15.93
N ASP A 653 -24.77 -21.72 -17.02
CA ASP A 653 -23.43 -21.27 -17.46
C ASP A 653 -22.20 -21.69 -16.62
N ARG A 654 -22.34 -22.58 -15.63
CA ARG A 654 -21.20 -23.06 -14.80
C ARG A 654 -20.58 -24.38 -15.29
N TYR A 655 -19.96 -24.37 -16.47
CA TYR A 655 -19.42 -25.59 -17.08
C TYR A 655 -17.95 -25.43 -17.49
N TYR A 656 -17.17 -26.48 -17.27
CA TYR A 656 -15.83 -26.60 -17.83
C TYR A 656 -15.64 -27.95 -18.53
N ASN A 657 -15.05 -27.90 -19.72
CA ASN A 657 -14.79 -29.07 -20.53
C ASN A 657 -13.39 -29.61 -20.22
N LEU A 658 -13.31 -30.80 -19.62
CA LEU A 658 -12.07 -31.41 -19.15
C LEU A 658 -11.68 -32.63 -19.99
N ASN A 659 -10.53 -32.55 -20.68
CA ASN A 659 -9.99 -33.67 -21.43
C ASN A 659 -9.14 -34.53 -20.47
N ILE A 660 -9.59 -35.75 -20.21
CA ILE A 660 -8.92 -36.65 -19.27
C ILE A 660 -7.61 -37.20 -19.83
N ASP A 661 -7.44 -37.24 -21.15
CA ASP A 661 -6.25 -37.81 -21.80
C ASP A 661 -5.11 -36.78 -21.95
N SER A 662 -5.36 -35.50 -21.63
CA SER A 662 -4.36 -34.43 -21.70
C SER A 662 -4.07 -33.82 -20.33
N SER A 663 -2.82 -33.89 -19.86
CA SER A 663 -2.38 -33.25 -18.62
C SER A 663 -1.84 -31.83 -18.85
N ASN A 664 -2.55 -31.01 -19.66
CA ASN A 664 -2.09 -29.66 -20.03
C ASN A 664 -2.24 -28.67 -18.85
N SER A 665 -1.17 -27.95 -18.51
CA SER A 665 -1.16 -26.92 -17.47
C SER A 665 -2.16 -25.78 -17.73
N ARG A 666 -2.45 -25.49 -19.01
CA ARG A 666 -3.43 -24.45 -19.41
C ARG A 666 -4.86 -24.80 -18.98
N GLN A 667 -5.28 -26.04 -19.24
CA GLN A 667 -6.61 -26.52 -18.88
C GLN A 667 -6.83 -26.52 -17.36
N ARG A 668 -5.79 -26.89 -16.61
CA ARG A 668 -5.78 -26.81 -15.14
C ARG A 668 -5.98 -25.37 -14.65
N LEU A 669 -5.23 -24.43 -15.22
CA LEU A 669 -5.30 -23.02 -14.85
C LEU A 669 -6.67 -22.42 -15.18
N ASP A 670 -7.19 -22.69 -16.38
CA ASP A 670 -8.48 -22.15 -16.82
C ASP A 670 -9.64 -22.71 -15.97
N LEU A 671 -9.63 -24.01 -15.64
CA LEU A 671 -10.62 -24.60 -14.73
C LEU A 671 -10.61 -23.92 -13.36
N LEU A 672 -9.42 -23.73 -12.76
CA LEU A 672 -9.29 -23.09 -11.45
C LEU A 672 -9.77 -21.63 -11.48
N ARG A 673 -9.53 -20.90 -12.58
CA ARG A 673 -10.03 -19.53 -12.78
C ARG A 673 -11.56 -19.47 -12.88
N GLU A 674 -12.19 -20.40 -13.58
CA GLU A 674 -13.66 -20.44 -13.66
C GLU A 674 -14.30 -20.81 -12.31
N VAL A 675 -13.68 -21.75 -11.58
CA VAL A 675 -14.07 -22.08 -10.20
C VAL A 675 -13.91 -20.87 -9.29
N GLU A 676 -12.79 -20.15 -9.38
CA GLU A 676 -12.55 -18.92 -8.63
C GLU A 676 -13.61 -17.85 -8.92
N LYS A 677 -13.94 -17.60 -10.20
CA LYS A 677 -15.00 -16.66 -10.58
C LYS A 677 -16.32 -16.99 -9.90
N MET A 678 -16.67 -18.27 -9.82
CA MET A 678 -17.86 -18.71 -9.10
C MET A 678 -17.75 -18.47 -7.59
N VAL A 679 -16.62 -18.80 -6.96
CA VAL A 679 -16.40 -18.55 -5.52
C VAL A 679 -16.49 -17.06 -5.21
N VAL A 680 -15.91 -16.21 -6.06
CA VAL A 680 -16.00 -14.74 -5.97
C VAL A 680 -17.44 -14.27 -6.14
N ALA A 681 -18.20 -14.78 -7.11
CA ALA A 681 -19.62 -14.48 -7.28
C ALA A 681 -20.45 -14.88 -6.06
N ASN A 682 -20.08 -15.99 -5.42
CA ASN A 682 -20.64 -16.46 -4.14
C ASN A 682 -20.06 -15.74 -2.92
N ARG A 683 -19.23 -14.71 -3.12
CA ARG A 683 -18.61 -13.88 -2.07
C ARG A 683 -17.76 -14.69 -1.08
N GLY A 684 -17.08 -15.73 -1.55
CA GLY A 684 -16.25 -16.61 -0.74
C GLY A 684 -17.02 -17.49 0.25
N ARG A 685 -18.35 -17.55 0.14
CA ARG A 685 -19.16 -18.46 0.97
C ARG A 685 -18.81 -19.91 0.67
N PHE A 686 -18.81 -20.72 1.71
CA PHE A 686 -18.73 -22.16 1.64
C PHE A 686 -20.08 -22.75 2.03
N TYR A 687 -20.34 -23.95 1.55
CA TYR A 687 -21.57 -24.67 1.85
C TYR A 687 -21.59 -25.14 3.31
N SER A 688 -22.70 -24.89 4.01
CA SER A 688 -22.95 -25.38 5.38
C SER A 688 -24.11 -26.38 5.42
N VAL A 689 -24.01 -27.39 6.30
CA VAL A 689 -25.10 -28.36 6.53
C VAL A 689 -26.34 -27.69 7.15
N GLN A 690 -26.17 -26.53 7.77
CA GLN A 690 -27.27 -25.71 8.31
C GLN A 690 -28.08 -25.01 7.20
N ASP A 691 -27.59 -24.99 5.95
CA ASP A 691 -28.32 -24.45 4.80
C ASP A 691 -29.33 -25.47 4.21
N ARG A 692 -29.57 -26.60 4.87
CA ARG A 692 -30.67 -27.52 4.54
C ARG A 692 -31.98 -26.83 4.92
N ALA A 693 -32.70 -26.29 3.93
CA ALA A 693 -34.07 -25.83 4.12
C ALA A 693 -34.98 -26.97 4.60
#